data_AF-A0A1R3TU07-F1
#
_entry.id   AF-A0A1R3TU07-F1
#
_cell.length_a   1.000
_cell.length_b   1.000
_cell.length_c   1.000
_cell.angle_alpha   90.00
_cell.angle_beta   90.00
_cell.angle_gamma   90.00
#
_symmetry.space_group_name_H-M   'P 1'
#
loop_
_entity.id
_entity.type
_entity.pdbx_description
1 polymer ?
#
loop_
_entity_poly.entity_id
_entity_poly.type
_entity_poly.pdbx_seq_one_letter_code
_entity_poly.pdbx_strand_id
1 'polypeptide(L)'
;MRRPKLSDTGSRIRQTTWAFADGRLDDSAVLTWAVGLTADHDAERTSLRDLFDQRVNMISAPFALAWRCVFEYWQRPDVETNLDKYMIKRELKLGGTQREIIELIVEVVRPWLKIDTSKHYHALSGEKLPNKPKLLKHLIWAKISSGDRLTPKDIGLEDISDRNFLVELGAALNASLLSGLNLARMIGSIADGVDSTNWQVHRVYYVPEAQFPPGGGEPDRHGEGFAPATKLMFSVLERLATIDVEAARRLVLSWDTSEWKLYRRLWAAAARNPHLAVPAEVSEFLEKIDDEEFWWSSSYPEIAELRAVRWSEIPADRAPRLEARLLKGQPAKLIPKSVETADRLGFKQHHTRVELQRIRAAGSMLSEKASKWLNDSNELLGDTPEVDLTYGFNQGVRLLRRDRSSKAALEAPPGPQLLGELANMIGDGGWDDRTELASDYIAQNPTDVLELLERAPDQTVSAKIWQAFGYGFRPLDLNVGPDKVKPEDKAKIPIAVRACKAIVGERPEVLKEAINGLASFMNSWDKLLRDGEEFLAAWLALWPIAVAATNEEPDLSQPLSERAFASPVGQLLFALSGWPTVKAGGTPLSEGPWADILSAIANTTGEARFDAQYILLRDVGYYHVAEPAWTTTNLIEPLKRALPGDVTFELWEGLASGHLPGAEVFSELAEPLVAAAISKHLSGRVRGDLSQQVIWSLLLSARDKQAPAVPFNLAQQMLRMGGDDVRREAIKAMHDFLENGKDVDINGRFELVASLFLEVWPKELTLNSRQVSESLAELPAAAGTRYAAIAELVLPYLTPFDCWSLWDYGILDRNAEDDNFSIIDDPAKASALLAILEKTIGSEEGAIIPNGLESALIHIAKLAPKLEKDIRFQRLLTLSRR
;
A
#
# COMPACT_ATOMS: atom_id res chain seq x y z
N MET A 1 21.38 22.39 -26.40
CA MET A 1 20.80 22.66 -25.06
C MET A 1 21.62 23.75 -24.37
N ARG A 2 20.99 24.85 -23.95
CA ARG A 2 21.67 25.88 -23.14
C ARG A 2 21.90 25.30 -21.74
N ARG A 3 23.16 25.32 -21.27
CA ARG A 3 23.56 24.80 -19.96
C ARG A 3 22.89 25.64 -18.86
N PRO A 4 22.24 25.03 -17.85
CA PRO A 4 21.80 25.77 -16.68
C PRO A 4 23.02 26.43 -16.01
N LYS A 5 22.88 27.68 -15.56
CA LYS A 5 23.93 28.36 -14.80
C LYS A 5 23.94 27.76 -13.40
N LEU A 6 24.83 26.78 -13.18
CA LEU A 6 25.09 26.23 -11.84
C LEU A 6 25.63 27.34 -10.93
N SER A 7 25.18 27.34 -9.66
CA SER A 7 25.75 28.20 -8.61
C SER A 7 27.25 27.88 -8.37
N ASP A 8 27.98 28.78 -7.71
CA ASP A 8 29.40 28.53 -7.37
C ASP A 8 29.58 27.26 -6.53
N THR A 9 28.63 26.97 -5.64
CA THR A 9 28.57 25.72 -4.86
C THR A 9 28.33 24.51 -5.76
N GLY A 10 27.36 24.58 -6.68
CA GLY A 10 27.09 23.50 -7.65
C GLY A 10 28.27 23.22 -8.59
N SER A 11 29.03 24.26 -8.95
CA SER A 11 30.24 24.11 -9.76
C SER A 11 31.36 23.37 -9.01
N ARG A 12 31.51 23.61 -7.70
CA ARG A 12 32.45 22.85 -6.85
C ARG A 12 32.02 21.40 -6.71
N ILE A 13 30.75 21.16 -6.39
CA ILE A 13 30.16 19.81 -6.28
C ILE A 13 30.41 19.00 -7.55
N ARG A 14 30.13 19.60 -8.72
CA ARG A 14 30.40 18.99 -10.01
C ARG A 14 31.87 18.60 -10.18
N GLN A 15 32.82 19.47 -9.84
CA GLN A 15 34.25 19.14 -9.96
C GLN A 15 34.68 18.01 -9.02
N THR A 16 34.18 17.99 -7.78
CA THR A 16 34.45 16.89 -6.84
C THR A 16 33.85 15.58 -7.30
N THR A 17 32.61 15.59 -7.81
CA THR A 17 31.94 14.40 -8.33
C THR A 17 32.65 13.86 -9.57
N TRP A 18 33.11 14.74 -10.45
CA TRP A 18 33.96 14.37 -11.58
C TRP A 18 35.22 13.63 -11.13
N ALA A 19 35.98 14.23 -10.21
CA ALA A 19 37.22 13.63 -9.71
C ALA A 19 36.99 12.30 -8.97
N PHE A 20 35.86 12.16 -8.28
CA PHE A 20 35.49 10.93 -7.58
C PHE A 20 35.12 9.78 -8.52
N ALA A 21 34.41 10.07 -9.61
CA ALA A 21 33.89 9.06 -10.53
C ALA A 21 34.84 8.74 -11.70
N ASP A 22 35.82 9.60 -11.98
CA ASP A 22 36.81 9.38 -13.05
C ASP A 22 37.61 8.08 -12.80
N GLY A 23 37.63 7.21 -13.81
CA GLY A 23 38.23 5.86 -13.71
C GLY A 23 37.45 4.83 -12.89
N ARG A 24 36.26 5.17 -12.34
CA ARG A 24 35.45 4.29 -11.47
C ARG A 24 34.05 3.99 -12.01
N LEU A 25 33.77 4.28 -13.28
CA LEU A 25 32.46 3.98 -13.89
C LEU A 25 32.18 2.47 -14.03
N ASP A 26 33.20 1.63 -13.95
CA ASP A 26 33.09 0.15 -13.91
C ASP A 26 32.96 -0.41 -12.47
N ASP A 27 32.74 0.45 -11.47
CA ASP A 27 32.55 0.08 -10.07
C ASP A 27 31.05 -0.01 -9.73
N SER A 28 30.60 -1.18 -9.25
CA SER A 28 29.22 -1.41 -8.84
C SER A 28 28.79 -0.52 -7.65
N ALA A 29 29.73 -0.11 -6.80
CA ALA A 29 29.43 0.77 -5.66
C ALA A 29 29.08 2.19 -6.13
N VAL A 30 29.79 2.69 -7.16
CA VAL A 30 29.51 4.00 -7.76
C VAL A 30 28.15 3.99 -8.46
N LEU A 31 27.83 2.90 -9.17
CA LEU A 31 26.52 2.72 -9.79
C LEU A 31 25.39 2.68 -8.74
N THR A 32 25.58 1.95 -7.63
CA THR A 32 24.60 1.87 -6.54
C THR A 32 24.36 3.22 -5.89
N TRP A 33 25.43 3.98 -5.66
CA TRP A 33 25.35 5.35 -5.16
C TRP A 33 24.57 6.27 -6.14
N ALA A 34 24.87 6.19 -7.43
CA ALA A 34 24.22 7.00 -8.46
C ALA A 34 22.70 6.73 -8.56
N VAL A 35 22.25 5.49 -8.35
CA VAL A 35 20.81 5.14 -8.31
C VAL A 35 20.08 5.89 -7.19
N GLY A 36 20.76 6.22 -6.08
CA GLY A 36 20.18 6.93 -4.94
C GLY A 36 20.08 8.46 -5.10
N LEU A 37 20.60 9.05 -6.18
CA LEU A 37 20.56 10.50 -6.38
C LEU A 37 19.14 10.98 -6.73
N THR A 38 18.59 11.91 -5.94
CA THR A 38 17.29 12.56 -6.15
C THR A 38 17.37 13.78 -7.10
N ALA A 39 16.23 14.39 -7.44
CA ALA A 39 16.17 15.56 -8.32
C ALA A 39 16.98 16.76 -7.79
N ASP A 40 17.17 16.83 -6.47
CA ASP A 40 17.95 17.89 -5.79
C ASP A 40 19.46 17.82 -6.10
N HIS A 41 19.94 16.68 -6.60
CA HIS A 41 21.36 16.42 -6.89
C HIS A 41 21.72 16.66 -8.37
N ASP A 42 21.20 17.74 -8.97
CA ASP A 42 21.35 18.02 -10.41
C ASP A 42 22.83 18.23 -10.81
N ALA A 43 23.65 18.81 -9.93
CA ALA A 43 25.07 19.04 -10.18
C ALA A 43 25.84 17.71 -10.31
N GLU A 44 25.55 16.73 -9.45
CA GLU A 44 26.13 15.39 -9.46
C GLU A 44 25.64 14.59 -10.68
N ARG A 45 24.33 14.61 -10.95
CA ARG A 45 23.72 13.93 -12.11
C ARG A 45 24.31 14.44 -13.42
N THR A 46 24.39 15.76 -13.59
CA THR A 46 24.98 16.39 -14.76
C THR A 46 26.47 16.05 -14.88
N SER A 47 27.23 16.04 -13.77
CA SER A 47 28.63 15.67 -13.77
C SER A 47 28.87 14.23 -14.27
N LEU A 48 28.06 13.28 -13.78
CA LEU A 48 28.19 11.87 -14.15
C LEU A 48 27.80 11.63 -15.61
N ARG A 49 26.77 12.33 -16.11
CA ARG A 49 26.37 12.26 -17.52
C ARG A 49 27.46 12.81 -18.44
N ASP A 50 28.00 13.97 -18.14
CA ASP A 50 29.09 14.57 -18.93
C ASP A 50 30.37 13.70 -18.90
N LEU A 51 30.69 13.09 -17.75
CA LEU A 51 31.82 12.17 -17.62
C LEU A 51 31.60 10.90 -18.45
N PHE A 52 30.40 10.31 -18.39
CA PHE A 52 30.03 9.15 -19.19
C PHE A 52 30.15 9.47 -20.68
N ASP A 53 29.57 10.57 -21.16
CA ASP A 53 29.58 10.97 -22.57
C ASP A 53 31.01 11.14 -23.12
N GLN A 54 31.96 11.59 -22.30
CA GLN A 54 33.38 11.70 -22.68
C GLN A 54 34.12 10.36 -22.69
N ARG A 55 33.68 9.38 -21.89
CA ARG A 55 34.39 8.12 -21.65
C ARG A 55 33.64 6.87 -22.11
N VAL A 56 32.53 7.00 -22.85
CA VAL A 56 31.67 5.88 -23.28
C VAL A 56 32.45 4.69 -23.85
N ASN A 57 33.47 4.97 -24.68
CA ASN A 57 34.28 3.93 -25.35
C ASN A 57 35.23 3.16 -24.41
N MET A 58 35.43 3.63 -23.18
CA MET A 58 36.31 3.03 -22.18
C MET A 58 35.56 2.18 -21.14
N ILE A 59 34.22 2.23 -21.12
CA ILE A 59 33.36 1.55 -20.15
C ILE A 59 33.00 0.16 -20.68
N SER A 60 33.21 -0.87 -19.86
CA SER A 60 32.93 -2.25 -20.28
C SER A 60 31.42 -2.57 -20.24
N ALA A 61 30.97 -3.50 -21.09
CA ALA A 61 29.65 -4.11 -20.92
C ALA A 61 29.70 -5.11 -19.75
N PRO A 62 28.71 -5.15 -18.83
CA PRO A 62 27.38 -4.53 -18.89
C PRO A 62 27.23 -3.14 -18.25
N PHE A 63 28.31 -2.52 -17.74
CA PHE A 63 28.25 -1.22 -17.05
C PHE A 63 27.78 -0.07 -17.93
N ALA A 64 28.20 -0.04 -19.20
CA ALA A 64 27.76 1.01 -20.13
C ALA A 64 26.24 1.02 -20.33
N LEU A 65 25.60 -0.15 -20.37
CA LEU A 65 24.14 -0.27 -20.44
C LEU A 65 23.48 0.13 -19.12
N ALA A 66 24.07 -0.25 -17.99
CA ALA A 66 23.55 0.10 -16.67
C ALA A 66 23.57 1.62 -16.42
N TRP A 67 24.62 2.33 -16.84
CA TRP A 67 24.66 3.80 -16.78
C TRP A 67 23.60 4.46 -17.65
N ARG A 68 23.39 3.98 -18.88
CA ARG A 68 22.29 4.45 -19.73
C ARG A 68 20.94 4.27 -19.05
N CYS A 69 20.71 3.12 -18.40
CA CYS A 69 19.51 2.89 -17.60
C CYS A 69 19.37 3.93 -16.48
N VAL A 70 20.44 4.20 -15.71
CA VAL A 70 20.42 5.21 -14.63
C VAL A 70 20.07 6.60 -15.16
N PHE A 71 20.61 7.01 -16.31
CA PHE A 71 20.28 8.31 -16.91
C PHE A 71 18.84 8.41 -17.41
N GLU A 72 18.25 7.31 -17.89
CA GLU A 72 16.82 7.24 -18.22
C GLU A 72 15.96 7.27 -16.95
N TYR A 73 16.38 6.57 -15.89
CA TYR A 73 15.70 6.58 -14.60
C TYR A 73 15.63 7.96 -13.96
N TRP A 74 16.68 8.78 -14.09
CA TRP A 74 16.65 10.17 -13.59
C TRP A 74 15.71 11.10 -14.36
N GLN A 75 15.33 10.74 -15.59
CA GLN A 75 14.37 11.49 -16.41
C GLN A 75 12.92 11.08 -16.16
N ARG A 76 12.67 10.20 -15.18
CA ARG A 76 11.31 9.85 -14.78
C ARG A 76 10.55 11.12 -14.31
N PRO A 77 9.25 11.20 -14.59
CA PRO A 77 8.42 12.24 -14.01
C PRO A 77 8.27 12.02 -12.49
N ASP A 78 8.22 13.11 -11.73
CA ASP A 78 7.96 13.08 -10.29
C ASP A 78 6.44 13.15 -10.09
N VAL A 79 5.77 12.03 -10.36
CA VAL A 79 4.30 11.96 -10.43
C VAL A 79 3.73 11.70 -9.05
N GLU A 80 3.10 12.72 -8.47
CA GLU A 80 2.22 12.56 -7.32
C GLU A 80 0.79 12.31 -7.82
N THR A 81 0.47 11.02 -7.98
CA THR A 81 -0.79 10.47 -8.50
C THR A 81 -2.07 11.25 -8.18
N ASN A 82 -2.24 11.73 -6.95
CA ASN A 82 -3.46 12.42 -6.54
C ASN A 82 -3.45 13.91 -6.93
N LEU A 83 -2.28 14.55 -6.87
CA LEU A 83 -2.09 15.94 -7.25
C LEU A 83 -2.29 16.11 -8.76
N ASP A 84 -1.68 15.25 -9.57
CA ASP A 84 -1.75 15.35 -11.03
C ASP A 84 -3.16 15.07 -11.57
N LYS A 85 -3.90 14.13 -10.97
CA LYS A 85 -5.33 13.91 -11.29
C LYS A 85 -6.17 15.15 -11.00
N TYR A 86 -5.89 15.87 -9.92
CA TYR A 86 -6.55 17.12 -9.59
C TYR A 86 -6.16 18.24 -10.57
N MET A 87 -4.87 18.38 -10.89
CA MET A 87 -4.39 19.36 -11.88
C MET A 87 -5.02 19.15 -13.25
N ILE A 88 -5.10 17.91 -13.74
CA ILE A 88 -5.76 17.60 -15.02
C ILE A 88 -7.24 18.01 -14.99
N LYS A 89 -7.98 17.65 -13.92
CA LYS A 89 -9.39 18.05 -13.77
C LYS A 89 -9.55 19.57 -13.70
N ARG A 90 -8.64 20.26 -13.02
CA ARG A 90 -8.61 21.72 -12.90
C ARG A 90 -8.38 22.38 -14.25
N GLU A 91 -7.35 21.98 -15.00
CA GLU A 91 -7.04 22.59 -16.29
C GLU A 91 -8.13 22.31 -17.34
N LEU A 92 -8.76 21.13 -17.29
CA LEU A 92 -9.94 20.81 -18.11
C LEU A 92 -11.15 21.71 -17.79
N LYS A 93 -11.34 22.11 -16.53
CA LYS A 93 -12.43 23.00 -16.09
C LYS A 93 -12.13 24.49 -16.34
N LEU A 94 -10.89 24.92 -16.10
CA LEU A 94 -10.46 26.33 -16.20
C LEU A 94 -10.09 26.77 -17.62
N GLY A 95 -9.99 25.84 -18.57
CA GLY A 95 -9.68 26.14 -19.96
C GLY A 95 -8.19 26.40 -20.21
N GLY A 96 -7.33 25.58 -19.58
CA GLY A 96 -5.89 25.56 -19.85
C GLY A 96 -5.61 25.27 -21.34
N THR A 97 -4.38 25.54 -21.81
CA THR A 97 -4.09 25.32 -23.23
C THR A 97 -4.15 23.82 -23.55
N GLN A 98 -4.66 23.47 -24.73
CA GLN A 98 -4.75 22.08 -25.20
C GLN A 98 -3.42 21.32 -25.05
N ARG A 99 -2.29 22.00 -25.27
CA ARG A 99 -0.96 21.41 -25.18
C ARG A 99 -0.59 21.06 -23.74
N GLU A 100 -0.81 21.95 -22.78
CA GLU A 100 -0.50 21.71 -21.36
C GLU A 100 -1.32 20.55 -20.82
N ILE A 101 -2.61 20.48 -21.16
CA ILE A 101 -3.50 19.39 -20.75
C ILE A 101 -2.99 18.04 -21.30
N ILE A 102 -2.60 18.00 -22.58
CA ILE A 102 -2.07 16.77 -23.18
C ILE A 102 -0.75 16.37 -22.52
N GLU A 103 0.16 17.31 -22.28
CA GLU A 103 1.45 17.04 -21.61
C GLU A 103 1.22 16.48 -20.19
N LEU A 104 0.31 17.08 -19.40
CA LEU A 104 -0.06 16.58 -18.06
C LEU A 104 -0.64 15.16 -18.10
N ILE A 105 -1.59 14.90 -19.00
CA ILE A 105 -2.21 13.56 -19.13
C ILE A 105 -1.15 12.52 -19.49
N VAL A 106 -0.26 12.84 -20.44
CA VAL A 106 0.75 11.92 -20.93
C VAL A 106 1.80 11.63 -19.86
N GLU A 107 2.28 12.62 -19.10
CA GLU A 107 3.30 12.41 -18.06
C GLU A 107 2.80 11.49 -16.93
N VAL A 108 1.52 11.56 -16.55
CA VAL A 108 0.95 10.67 -15.52
C VAL A 108 0.94 9.21 -15.95
N VAL A 109 0.56 8.91 -17.20
CA VAL A 109 0.44 7.52 -17.68
C VAL A 109 1.70 6.99 -18.36
N ARG A 110 2.72 7.83 -18.54
CA ARG A 110 3.93 7.51 -19.30
C ARG A 110 4.63 6.28 -18.73
N PRO A 111 5.00 5.28 -19.57
CA PRO A 111 5.89 4.21 -19.13
C PRO A 111 7.31 4.76 -18.96
N TRP A 112 7.91 4.52 -17.80
CA TRP A 112 9.30 4.88 -17.50
C TRP A 112 10.08 3.72 -16.89
N LEU A 113 11.40 3.86 -16.88
CA LEU A 113 12.28 2.86 -16.30
C LEU A 113 12.32 3.02 -14.77
N LYS A 114 12.12 1.94 -14.02
CA LYS A 114 12.35 1.87 -12.57
C LYS A 114 13.55 0.96 -12.31
N ILE A 115 14.49 1.46 -11.50
CA ILE A 115 15.73 0.77 -11.17
C ILE A 115 15.80 0.57 -9.67
N ASP A 116 16.11 -0.66 -9.29
CA ASP A 116 16.37 -1.10 -7.92
C ASP A 116 17.74 -1.77 -7.83
N THR A 117 18.24 -1.93 -6.61
CA THR A 117 19.55 -2.56 -6.38
C THR A 117 19.53 -4.07 -6.67
N SER A 118 20.66 -4.63 -7.12
CA SER A 118 20.81 -6.07 -7.36
C SER A 118 20.59 -6.94 -6.11
N LYS A 119 20.70 -6.35 -4.90
CA LYS A 119 20.35 -7.01 -3.64
C LYS A 119 18.87 -7.41 -3.57
N HIS A 120 17.98 -6.57 -4.10
CA HIS A 120 16.55 -6.85 -4.11
C HIS A 120 16.22 -8.07 -5.00
N TYR A 121 16.81 -8.15 -6.18
CA TYR A 121 16.66 -9.33 -7.06
C TYR A 121 17.26 -10.60 -6.44
N HIS A 122 18.40 -10.50 -5.74
CA HIS A 122 18.98 -11.64 -5.01
C HIS A 122 18.03 -12.14 -3.91
N ALA A 123 17.38 -11.24 -3.16
CA ALA A 123 16.41 -11.61 -2.14
C ALA A 123 15.19 -12.34 -2.74
N LEU A 124 14.73 -11.93 -3.93
CA LEU A 124 13.58 -12.54 -4.61
C LEU A 124 13.91 -13.86 -5.34
N SER A 125 15.07 -13.97 -5.96
CA SER A 125 15.43 -15.11 -6.82
C SER A 125 16.24 -16.21 -6.12
N GLY A 126 16.93 -15.87 -5.02
CA GLY A 126 17.88 -16.78 -4.35
C GLY A 126 19.18 -17.04 -5.14
N GLU A 127 19.38 -16.42 -6.31
CA GLU A 127 20.58 -16.58 -7.13
C GLU A 127 21.77 -15.80 -6.55
N LYS A 128 22.91 -16.47 -6.29
CA LYS A 128 24.14 -15.78 -5.86
C LYS A 128 24.72 -14.90 -6.96
N LEU A 129 25.11 -13.67 -6.60
CA LEU A 129 25.75 -12.72 -7.51
C LEU A 129 27.15 -13.23 -7.94
N PRO A 130 27.47 -13.27 -9.25
CA PRO A 130 28.79 -13.70 -9.71
C PRO A 130 29.85 -12.64 -9.43
N ASN A 131 31.07 -13.06 -9.08
CA ASN A 131 32.23 -12.18 -8.84
C ASN A 131 32.60 -11.28 -10.06
N LYS A 132 32.19 -11.65 -11.27
CA LYS A 132 32.34 -10.85 -12.49
C LYS A 132 30.97 -10.67 -13.15
N PRO A 133 30.39 -9.45 -13.16
CA PRO A 133 29.07 -9.22 -13.72
C PRO A 133 29.12 -9.31 -15.24
N LYS A 134 28.42 -10.30 -15.81
CA LYS A 134 28.28 -10.47 -17.27
C LYS A 134 26.96 -9.97 -17.87
N LEU A 135 25.93 -9.80 -17.03
CA LEU A 135 24.57 -9.44 -17.42
C LEU A 135 24.12 -8.20 -16.66
N LEU A 136 23.20 -7.43 -17.24
CA LEU A 136 22.61 -6.25 -16.60
C LEU A 136 22.01 -6.59 -15.22
N LYS A 137 21.31 -7.72 -15.11
CA LYS A 137 20.69 -8.21 -13.87
C LYS A 137 21.66 -8.43 -12.70
N HIS A 138 22.96 -8.57 -12.97
CA HIS A 138 23.97 -8.69 -11.91
C HIS A 138 24.37 -7.33 -11.31
N LEU A 139 24.11 -6.23 -12.03
CA LEU A 139 24.43 -4.87 -11.59
C LEU A 139 23.21 -4.18 -11.01
N ILE A 140 22.09 -4.19 -11.74
CA ILE A 140 20.85 -3.51 -11.38
C ILE A 140 19.65 -4.37 -11.73
N TRP A 141 18.56 -4.23 -10.97
CA TRP A 141 17.26 -4.76 -11.36
C TRP A 141 16.46 -3.63 -12.00
N ALA A 142 16.13 -3.78 -13.28
CA ALA A 142 15.41 -2.77 -14.05
C ALA A 142 14.08 -3.34 -14.53
N LYS A 143 13.00 -2.56 -14.38
CA LYS A 143 11.66 -2.89 -14.88
C LYS A 143 10.97 -1.65 -15.42
N ILE A 144 9.99 -1.82 -16.31
CA ILE A 144 9.12 -0.73 -16.72
C ILE A 144 8.01 -0.54 -15.69
N SER A 145 7.85 0.70 -15.24
CA SER A 145 6.83 1.18 -14.32
C SER A 145 6.11 2.35 -14.97
N SER A 146 5.04 2.83 -14.35
CA SER A 146 4.35 4.06 -14.74
C SER A 146 3.75 4.70 -13.51
N GLY A 147 3.12 5.87 -13.69
CA GLY A 147 2.27 6.46 -12.67
C GLY A 147 0.99 5.64 -12.51
N ASP A 148 0.18 6.06 -11.56
CA ASP A 148 -1.11 5.43 -11.33
C ASP A 148 -2.07 5.64 -12.51
N ARG A 149 -3.10 4.81 -12.56
CA ARG A 149 -4.04 4.76 -13.66
C ARG A 149 -4.95 5.99 -13.69
N LEU A 150 -4.97 6.69 -14.82
CA LEU A 150 -6.04 7.63 -15.21
C LEU A 150 -7.14 6.87 -15.94
N THR A 151 -8.38 6.93 -15.45
CA THR A 151 -9.53 6.35 -16.15
C THR A 151 -10.16 7.36 -17.12
N PRO A 152 -10.91 6.92 -18.15
CA PRO A 152 -11.64 7.83 -19.05
C PRO A 152 -12.57 8.79 -18.30
N LYS A 153 -13.13 8.35 -17.16
CA LYS A 153 -13.95 9.17 -16.27
C LYS A 153 -13.15 10.27 -15.57
N ASP A 154 -11.89 10.03 -15.22
CA ASP A 154 -11.05 11.01 -14.53
C ASP A 154 -10.72 12.21 -15.40
N ILE A 155 -10.60 12.01 -16.72
CA ILE A 155 -10.33 13.07 -17.70
C ILE A 155 -11.60 13.58 -18.40
N GLY A 156 -12.79 13.11 -18.03
CA GLY A 156 -14.04 13.48 -18.69
C GLY A 156 -14.08 13.15 -20.18
N LEU A 157 -13.44 12.06 -20.62
CA LEU A 157 -13.25 11.74 -22.05
C LEU A 157 -14.56 11.64 -22.84
N GLU A 158 -15.64 11.23 -22.16
CA GLU A 158 -16.98 11.09 -22.74
C GLU A 158 -17.60 12.44 -23.14
N ASP A 159 -17.21 13.53 -22.48
CA ASP A 159 -17.72 14.88 -22.73
C ASP A 159 -16.88 15.63 -23.79
N ILE A 160 -15.63 15.18 -24.02
CA ILE A 160 -14.73 15.79 -24.99
C ILE A 160 -15.20 15.48 -26.42
N SER A 161 -15.55 16.53 -27.15
CA SER A 161 -15.99 16.46 -28.56
C SER A 161 -15.01 17.13 -29.53
N ASP A 162 -13.90 17.69 -29.03
CA ASP A 162 -12.87 18.30 -29.86
C ASP A 162 -12.03 17.23 -30.57
N ARG A 163 -12.20 17.16 -31.89
CA ARG A 163 -11.45 16.27 -32.76
C ARG A 163 -9.93 16.49 -32.71
N ASN A 164 -9.48 17.74 -32.74
CA ASN A 164 -8.04 18.03 -32.84
C ASN A 164 -7.33 17.66 -31.54
N PHE A 165 -7.96 17.95 -30.41
CA PHE A 165 -7.51 17.50 -29.09
C PHE A 165 -7.33 15.97 -29.03
N LEU A 166 -8.35 15.20 -29.45
CA LEU A 166 -8.28 13.74 -29.41
C LEU A 166 -7.21 13.16 -30.33
N VAL A 167 -7.00 13.76 -31.51
CA VAL A 167 -5.93 13.35 -32.44
C VAL A 167 -4.55 13.61 -31.84
N GLU A 168 -4.32 14.79 -31.26
CA GLU A 168 -3.04 15.13 -30.64
C GLU A 168 -2.77 14.28 -29.39
N LEU A 169 -3.78 14.09 -28.54
CA LEU A 169 -3.68 13.23 -27.36
C LEU A 169 -3.37 11.78 -27.75
N GLY A 170 -4.08 11.24 -28.75
CA GLY A 170 -3.83 9.88 -29.25
C GLY A 170 -2.41 9.71 -29.81
N ALA A 171 -1.91 10.71 -30.56
CA ALA A 171 -0.55 10.70 -31.09
C ALA A 171 0.51 10.80 -29.97
N ALA A 172 0.29 11.65 -28.97
CA ALA A 172 1.20 11.82 -27.84
C ALA A 172 1.27 10.57 -26.95
N LEU A 173 0.12 9.93 -26.68
CA LEU A 173 0.07 8.65 -25.97
C LEU A 173 0.77 7.53 -26.75
N ASN A 174 0.60 7.48 -28.07
CA ASN A 174 1.30 6.50 -28.91
C ASN A 174 2.82 6.70 -28.88
N ALA A 175 3.29 7.95 -28.94
CA ALA A 175 4.71 8.27 -28.83
C ALA A 175 5.30 7.88 -27.46
N SER A 176 4.56 8.14 -26.39
CA SER A 176 4.92 7.74 -25.02
C SER A 176 5.00 6.20 -24.88
N LEU A 177 4.01 5.48 -25.42
CA LEU A 177 3.99 4.02 -25.43
C LEU A 177 5.18 3.43 -26.21
N LEU A 178 5.46 3.96 -27.40
CA LEU A 178 6.61 3.54 -28.21
C LEU A 178 7.94 3.80 -27.49
N SER A 179 8.07 4.94 -26.79
CA SER A 179 9.24 5.23 -25.96
C SER A 179 9.40 4.16 -24.87
N GLY A 180 8.32 3.79 -24.18
CA GLY A 180 8.32 2.71 -23.20
C GLY A 180 8.74 1.35 -23.77
N LEU A 181 8.22 0.98 -24.95
CA LEU A 181 8.56 -0.28 -25.63
C LEU A 181 10.05 -0.34 -25.99
N ASN A 182 10.61 0.79 -26.43
CA ASN A 182 12.03 0.92 -26.69
C ASN A 182 12.87 0.78 -25.41
N LEU A 183 12.42 1.34 -24.28
CA LEU A 183 13.08 1.16 -22.98
C LEU A 183 13.03 -0.30 -22.52
N ALA A 184 11.90 -0.99 -22.69
CA ALA A 184 11.78 -2.42 -22.35
C ALA A 184 12.71 -3.30 -23.20
N ARG A 185 12.82 -3.01 -24.50
CA ARG A 185 13.78 -3.68 -25.39
C ARG A 185 15.22 -3.41 -24.96
N MET A 186 15.55 -2.17 -24.56
CA MET A 186 16.89 -1.80 -24.08
C MET A 186 17.33 -2.64 -22.86
N ILE A 187 16.41 -2.94 -21.93
CA ILE A 187 16.70 -3.74 -20.73
C ILE A 187 16.53 -5.25 -20.93
N GLY A 188 16.11 -5.69 -22.13
CA GLY A 188 15.85 -7.09 -22.45
C GLY A 188 14.55 -7.66 -21.86
N SER A 189 13.62 -6.80 -21.42
CA SER A 189 12.26 -7.21 -21.03
C SER A 189 11.37 -7.55 -22.24
N ILE A 190 11.76 -7.08 -23.43
CA ILE A 190 11.21 -7.50 -24.73
C ILE A 190 12.38 -8.02 -25.57
N ALA A 191 12.37 -9.31 -25.86
CA ALA A 191 13.36 -10.04 -26.64
C ALA A 191 12.73 -11.27 -27.32
N ASP A 192 13.51 -11.99 -28.12
CA ASP A 192 13.06 -13.21 -28.80
C ASP A 192 12.61 -14.27 -27.77
N GLY A 193 11.29 -14.44 -27.62
CA GLY A 193 10.64 -15.39 -26.71
C GLY A 193 10.20 -14.83 -25.35
N VAL A 194 10.48 -13.56 -25.05
CA VAL A 194 10.07 -12.90 -23.79
C VAL A 194 9.49 -11.54 -24.11
N ASP A 195 8.25 -11.28 -23.72
CA ASP A 195 7.60 -9.98 -23.93
C ASP A 195 6.80 -9.59 -22.69
N SER A 196 7.33 -8.63 -21.92
CA SER A 196 6.70 -8.21 -20.68
C SER A 196 5.35 -7.57 -20.82
N THR A 197 5.00 -7.07 -22.01
CA THR A 197 3.69 -6.48 -22.27
C THR A 197 2.56 -7.50 -22.16
N ASN A 198 2.84 -8.79 -22.38
CA ASN A 198 1.83 -9.85 -22.29
C ASN A 198 1.29 -10.06 -20.87
N TRP A 199 2.11 -9.84 -19.84
CA TRP A 199 1.67 -9.96 -18.44
C TRP A 199 1.52 -8.62 -17.73
N GLN A 200 2.14 -7.54 -18.20
CA GLN A 200 1.90 -6.19 -17.67
C GLN A 200 0.60 -5.57 -18.20
N VAL A 201 0.07 -6.06 -19.33
CA VAL A 201 -1.21 -5.61 -19.90
C VAL A 201 -2.09 -6.84 -20.11
N HIS A 202 -2.96 -7.15 -19.16
CA HIS A 202 -3.92 -8.24 -19.28
C HIS A 202 -4.96 -7.95 -20.36
N ARG A 203 -5.45 -6.71 -20.44
CA ARG A 203 -6.35 -6.24 -21.50
C ARG A 203 -5.90 -4.89 -22.05
N VAL A 204 -5.98 -4.68 -23.35
CA VAL A 204 -5.56 -3.39 -23.96
C VAL A 204 -6.61 -2.29 -23.82
N TYR A 205 -7.82 -2.62 -23.37
CA TYR A 205 -8.94 -1.70 -23.18
C TYR A 205 -9.63 -1.93 -21.83
N TYR A 206 -10.45 -0.98 -21.38
CA TYR A 206 -11.21 -1.11 -20.15
C TYR A 206 -12.37 -2.08 -20.33
N VAL A 207 -12.34 -3.16 -19.56
CA VAL A 207 -13.39 -4.19 -19.61
C VAL A 207 -14.69 -3.65 -18.98
N PRO A 208 -15.87 -3.84 -19.61
CA PRO A 208 -17.14 -3.45 -19.01
C PRO A 208 -17.41 -4.18 -17.69
N GLU A 209 -18.08 -3.51 -16.75
CA GLU A 209 -18.36 -4.08 -15.42
C GLU A 209 -19.18 -5.39 -15.48
N ALA A 210 -20.04 -5.55 -16.49
CA ALA A 210 -20.82 -6.76 -16.70
C ALA A 210 -19.98 -8.01 -17.02
N GLN A 211 -18.75 -7.82 -17.50
CA GLN A 211 -17.80 -8.90 -17.77
C GLN A 211 -16.84 -9.13 -16.60
N PHE A 212 -17.05 -8.44 -15.47
CA PHE A 212 -16.22 -8.67 -14.32
C PHE A 212 -16.56 -10.02 -13.69
N PRO A 213 -15.52 -10.77 -13.33
CA PRO A 213 -15.69 -11.99 -12.57
C PRO A 213 -16.25 -11.76 -11.16
N PRO A 214 -16.78 -12.80 -10.52
CA PRO A 214 -17.07 -12.79 -9.09
C PRO A 214 -15.81 -12.45 -8.27
N GLY A 215 -15.90 -11.45 -7.37
CA GLY A 215 -14.80 -11.07 -6.47
C GLY A 215 -13.59 -10.40 -7.13
N GLY A 216 -13.67 -10.11 -8.43
CA GLY A 216 -12.64 -9.36 -9.15
C GLY A 216 -13.16 -8.00 -9.64
N GLY A 217 -12.27 -7.25 -10.27
CA GLY A 217 -12.60 -6.00 -10.94
C GLY A 217 -11.92 -5.92 -12.30
N GLU A 218 -11.63 -4.70 -12.72
CA GLU A 218 -10.84 -4.42 -13.92
C GLU A 218 -9.52 -5.22 -13.89
N PRO A 219 -9.19 -6.05 -14.91
CA PRO A 219 -8.04 -6.96 -14.85
C PRO A 219 -6.70 -6.30 -14.51
N ASP A 220 -6.47 -5.07 -15.00
CA ASP A 220 -5.26 -4.30 -14.73
C ASP A 220 -5.53 -3.15 -13.73
N ARG A 221 -6.45 -3.35 -12.77
CA ARG A 221 -6.74 -2.34 -11.71
C ARG A 221 -5.49 -1.92 -10.94
N HIS A 222 -4.56 -2.85 -10.75
CA HIS A 222 -3.27 -2.64 -10.08
C HIS A 222 -2.09 -2.76 -11.07
N GLY A 223 -2.37 -2.68 -12.38
CA GLY A 223 -1.35 -2.81 -13.41
C GLY A 223 -0.56 -1.52 -13.59
N GLU A 224 0.76 -1.60 -13.41
CA GLU A 224 1.72 -0.53 -13.69
C GLU A 224 2.42 -0.76 -15.04
N GLY A 225 3.19 0.23 -15.49
CA GLY A 225 4.04 0.13 -16.69
C GLY A 225 3.28 0.46 -17.96
N PHE A 226 2.97 -0.55 -18.77
CA PHE A 226 2.35 -0.33 -20.08
C PHE A 226 0.83 -0.18 -20.02
N ALA A 227 0.17 -0.72 -18.99
CA ALA A 227 -1.29 -0.79 -18.93
C ALA A 227 -1.96 0.60 -18.93
N PRO A 228 -1.54 1.60 -18.13
CA PRO A 228 -2.22 2.90 -18.09
C PRO A 228 -2.22 3.62 -19.45
N ALA A 229 -1.05 3.78 -20.08
CA ALA A 229 -0.95 4.43 -21.39
C ALA A 229 -1.70 3.67 -22.48
N THR A 230 -1.60 2.33 -22.49
CA THR A 230 -2.26 1.48 -23.50
C THR A 230 -3.77 1.63 -23.44
N LYS A 231 -4.36 1.50 -22.24
CA LYS A 231 -5.82 1.56 -22.06
C LYS A 231 -6.38 2.95 -22.32
N LEU A 232 -5.66 3.99 -21.90
CA LEU A 232 -6.07 5.36 -22.15
C LEU A 232 -6.02 5.68 -23.65
N MET A 233 -4.94 5.30 -24.33
CA MET A 233 -4.82 5.47 -25.79
C MET A 233 -5.94 4.76 -26.53
N PHE A 234 -6.29 3.54 -26.14
CA PHE A 234 -7.39 2.80 -26.76
C PHE A 234 -8.75 3.48 -26.52
N SER A 235 -8.98 4.01 -25.32
CA SER A 235 -10.20 4.76 -25.00
C SER A 235 -10.32 6.05 -25.84
N VAL A 236 -9.20 6.75 -26.04
CA VAL A 236 -9.12 7.93 -26.92
C VAL A 236 -9.41 7.54 -28.37
N LEU A 237 -8.90 6.40 -28.84
CA LEU A 237 -9.21 5.87 -30.17
C LEU A 237 -10.70 5.57 -30.33
N GLU A 238 -11.33 4.90 -29.36
CA GLU A 238 -12.76 4.59 -29.40
C GLU A 238 -13.60 5.87 -29.46
N ARG A 239 -13.25 6.87 -28.64
CA ARG A 239 -13.90 8.18 -28.67
C ARG A 239 -13.67 8.93 -29.98
N LEU A 240 -12.46 8.88 -30.54
CA LEU A 240 -12.17 9.49 -31.83
C LEU A 240 -12.94 8.80 -32.96
N ALA A 241 -13.11 7.48 -32.91
CA ALA A 241 -13.82 6.71 -33.92
C ALA A 241 -15.32 7.04 -33.99
N THR A 242 -15.94 7.52 -32.90
CA THR A 242 -17.34 7.99 -32.92
C THR A 242 -17.49 9.37 -33.57
N ILE A 243 -16.41 10.16 -33.64
CA ILE A 243 -16.40 11.53 -34.17
C ILE A 243 -15.84 11.58 -35.61
N ASP A 244 -14.65 11.01 -35.85
CA ASP A 244 -13.96 10.95 -37.14
C ASP A 244 -13.24 9.60 -37.30
N VAL A 245 -13.90 8.69 -38.03
CA VAL A 245 -13.39 7.34 -38.35
C VAL A 245 -12.07 7.39 -39.13
N GLU A 246 -11.89 8.36 -40.03
CA GLU A 246 -10.67 8.45 -40.85
C GLU A 246 -9.46 8.94 -40.03
N ALA A 247 -9.69 9.83 -39.06
CA ALA A 247 -8.67 10.18 -38.08
C ALA A 247 -8.30 8.99 -37.18
N ALA A 248 -9.29 8.23 -36.70
CA ALA A 248 -9.08 7.02 -35.92
C ALA A 248 -8.28 5.95 -36.71
N ARG A 249 -8.62 5.72 -37.99
CA ARG A 249 -7.88 4.82 -38.89
C ARG A 249 -6.41 5.22 -39.03
N ARG A 250 -6.11 6.51 -39.20
CA ARG A 250 -4.72 7.00 -39.28
C ARG A 250 -3.92 6.71 -38.01
N LEU A 251 -4.55 6.81 -36.84
CA LEU A 251 -3.90 6.44 -35.58
C LEU A 251 -3.61 4.94 -35.53
N VAL A 252 -4.56 4.08 -35.92
CA VAL A 252 -4.35 2.63 -36.00
C VAL A 252 -3.24 2.25 -36.98
N LEU A 253 -3.17 2.91 -38.13
CA LEU A 253 -2.11 2.69 -39.14
C LEU A 253 -0.72 3.13 -38.67
N SER A 254 -0.63 3.95 -37.62
CA SER A 254 0.66 4.37 -37.04
C SER A 254 1.29 3.32 -36.14
N TRP A 255 0.56 2.26 -35.79
CA TRP A 255 1.04 1.18 -34.93
C TRP A 255 1.90 0.18 -35.73
N ASP A 256 3.14 0.00 -35.31
CA ASP A 256 4.06 -0.97 -35.94
C ASP A 256 3.76 -2.39 -35.47
N THR A 257 2.82 -3.04 -36.16
CA THR A 257 2.39 -4.42 -35.89
C THR A 257 3.44 -5.47 -36.30
N SER A 258 4.47 -5.09 -37.06
CA SER A 258 5.57 -6.01 -37.41
C SER A 258 6.49 -6.25 -36.23
N GLU A 259 6.91 -5.17 -35.57
CA GLU A 259 7.92 -5.21 -34.52
C GLU A 259 7.31 -5.56 -33.15
N TRP A 260 6.13 -5.04 -32.79
CA TRP A 260 5.64 -5.10 -31.40
C TRP A 260 4.35 -5.91 -31.23
N LYS A 261 4.39 -6.90 -30.33
CA LYS A 261 3.23 -7.74 -29.99
C LYS A 261 2.09 -6.96 -29.34
N LEU A 262 2.40 -5.96 -28.51
CA LEU A 262 1.39 -5.08 -27.90
C LEU A 262 0.60 -4.30 -28.97
N TYR A 263 1.26 -3.82 -30.03
CA TYR A 263 0.58 -3.17 -31.15
C TYR A 263 -0.28 -4.15 -31.96
N ARG A 264 0.15 -5.41 -32.11
CA ARG A 264 -0.71 -6.45 -32.71
C ARG A 264 -1.99 -6.67 -31.89
N ARG A 265 -1.89 -6.66 -30.55
CA ARG A 265 -3.06 -6.77 -29.65
C ARG A 265 -3.97 -5.54 -29.72
N LEU A 266 -3.40 -4.33 -29.73
CA LEU A 266 -4.14 -3.09 -29.92
C LEU A 266 -4.87 -3.05 -31.26
N TRP A 267 -4.18 -3.43 -32.34
CA TRP A 267 -4.78 -3.55 -33.66
C TRP A 267 -5.92 -4.57 -33.66
N ALA A 268 -5.73 -5.74 -33.03
CA ALA A 268 -6.78 -6.75 -32.94
C ALA A 268 -8.02 -6.26 -32.18
N ALA A 269 -7.83 -5.51 -31.10
CA ALA A 269 -8.92 -4.88 -30.37
C ALA A 269 -9.66 -3.81 -31.20
N ALA A 270 -8.92 -2.99 -31.96
CA ALA A 270 -9.50 -1.97 -32.84
C ALA A 270 -10.26 -2.60 -34.02
N ALA A 271 -9.73 -3.69 -34.58
CA ALA A 271 -10.31 -4.43 -35.69
C ALA A 271 -11.63 -5.15 -35.35
N ARG A 272 -12.04 -5.19 -34.07
CA ARG A 272 -13.40 -5.62 -33.68
C ARG A 272 -14.46 -4.69 -34.27
N ASN A 273 -14.14 -3.41 -34.47
CA ASN A 273 -15.04 -2.45 -35.09
C ASN A 273 -14.95 -2.55 -36.64
N PRO A 274 -16.04 -2.89 -37.35
CA PRO A 274 -16.06 -2.96 -38.82
C PRO A 274 -15.72 -1.66 -39.53
N HIS A 275 -15.87 -0.52 -38.86
CA HIS A 275 -15.49 0.78 -39.42
C HIS A 275 -13.98 1.03 -39.38
N LEU A 276 -13.22 0.37 -38.50
CA LEU A 276 -11.77 0.59 -38.37
C LEU A 276 -10.93 -0.39 -39.18
N ALA A 277 -11.41 -1.61 -39.41
CA ALA A 277 -10.72 -2.61 -40.23
C ALA A 277 -11.70 -3.37 -41.13
N VAL A 278 -11.31 -3.53 -42.39
CA VAL A 278 -12.13 -4.29 -43.37
C VAL A 278 -11.91 -5.79 -43.21
N PRO A 279 -12.89 -6.65 -43.56
CA PRO A 279 -12.77 -8.10 -43.35
C PRO A 279 -11.58 -8.76 -44.03
N ALA A 280 -11.12 -8.21 -45.16
CA ALA A 280 -9.92 -8.67 -45.86
C ALA A 280 -8.64 -8.50 -45.02
N GLU A 281 -8.51 -7.39 -44.29
CA GLU A 281 -7.38 -7.10 -43.40
C GLU A 281 -7.41 -8.03 -42.18
N VAL A 282 -8.59 -8.25 -41.59
CA VAL A 282 -8.78 -9.20 -40.47
C VAL A 282 -8.33 -10.60 -40.87
N SER A 283 -8.72 -11.05 -42.05
CA SER A 283 -8.37 -12.38 -42.56
C SER A 283 -6.87 -12.50 -42.84
N GLU A 284 -6.26 -11.48 -43.45
CA GLU A 284 -4.82 -11.45 -43.69
C GLU A 284 -4.01 -11.44 -42.39
N PHE A 285 -4.47 -10.71 -41.38
CA PHE A 285 -3.86 -10.68 -40.05
C PHE A 285 -3.89 -12.06 -39.39
N LEU A 286 -5.06 -12.71 -39.32
CA LEU A 286 -5.22 -14.03 -38.71
C LEU A 286 -4.43 -15.14 -39.43
N GLU A 287 -4.16 -14.97 -40.72
CA GLU A 287 -3.29 -15.87 -41.49
C GLU A 287 -1.79 -15.64 -41.21
N LYS A 288 -1.37 -14.39 -40.95
CA LYS A 288 0.04 -14.02 -40.74
C LYS A 288 0.54 -14.26 -39.31
N ILE A 289 -0.32 -14.16 -38.30
CA ILE A 289 0.08 -14.35 -36.89
C ILE A 289 0.63 -15.75 -36.64
N ASP A 290 1.61 -15.82 -35.75
CA ASP A 290 2.27 -17.06 -35.36
C ASP A 290 1.31 -18.00 -34.59
N ASP A 291 1.78 -19.21 -34.28
CA ASP A 291 0.95 -20.19 -33.58
C ASP A 291 0.72 -19.85 -32.10
N GLU A 292 1.64 -19.14 -31.45
CA GLU A 292 1.50 -18.74 -30.03
C GLU A 292 0.42 -17.66 -29.91
N GLU A 293 0.51 -16.62 -30.73
CA GLU A 293 -0.44 -15.52 -30.84
C GLU A 293 -1.84 -16.01 -31.23
N PHE A 294 -1.92 -17.04 -32.08
CA PHE A 294 -3.20 -17.61 -32.49
C PHE A 294 -3.87 -18.43 -31.37
N TRP A 295 -3.12 -19.21 -30.59
CA TRP A 295 -3.69 -20.19 -29.64
C TRP A 295 -3.67 -19.78 -28.16
N TRP A 296 -2.73 -18.94 -27.71
CA TRP A 296 -2.62 -18.57 -26.30
C TRP A 296 -3.56 -17.42 -25.93
N SER A 297 -4.85 -17.75 -25.74
CA SER A 297 -5.90 -16.78 -25.39
C SER A 297 -5.67 -16.05 -24.05
N SER A 298 -4.85 -16.60 -23.16
CA SER A 298 -4.47 -15.95 -21.90
C SER A 298 -3.49 -14.78 -22.10
N SER A 299 -2.57 -14.90 -23.08
CA SER A 299 -1.56 -13.89 -23.41
C SER A 299 -2.02 -12.95 -24.52
N TYR A 300 -2.88 -13.43 -25.43
CA TYR A 300 -3.39 -12.70 -26.59
C TYR A 300 -4.93 -12.70 -26.66
N PRO A 301 -5.62 -12.21 -25.60
CA PRO A 301 -7.07 -12.27 -25.53
C PRO A 301 -7.75 -11.50 -26.66
N GLU A 302 -7.20 -10.36 -27.08
CA GLU A 302 -7.76 -9.53 -28.15
C GLU A 302 -7.79 -10.24 -29.52
N ILE A 303 -6.79 -11.08 -29.80
CA ILE A 303 -6.72 -11.85 -31.06
C ILE A 303 -7.77 -12.96 -31.06
N ALA A 304 -7.91 -13.65 -29.92
CA ALA A 304 -8.93 -14.67 -29.72
C ALA A 304 -10.36 -14.08 -29.82
N GLU A 305 -10.56 -12.90 -29.23
CA GLU A 305 -11.82 -12.16 -29.31
C GLU A 305 -12.13 -11.72 -30.74
N LEU A 306 -11.17 -11.11 -31.45
CA LEU A 306 -11.33 -10.70 -32.85
C LEU A 306 -11.74 -11.89 -33.74
N ARG A 307 -11.05 -13.03 -33.57
CA ARG A 307 -11.36 -14.25 -34.31
C ARG A 307 -12.80 -14.70 -34.07
N ALA A 308 -13.29 -14.63 -32.83
CA ALA A 308 -14.65 -15.07 -32.50
C ALA A 308 -15.72 -14.10 -33.04
N VAL A 309 -15.53 -12.80 -32.86
CA VAL A 309 -16.51 -11.76 -33.21
C VAL A 309 -16.64 -11.55 -34.71
N ARG A 310 -15.53 -11.53 -35.46
CA ARG A 310 -15.52 -11.24 -36.91
C ARG A 310 -15.47 -12.49 -37.80
N TRP A 311 -15.71 -13.69 -37.24
CA TRP A 311 -15.58 -14.96 -37.98
C TRP A 311 -16.49 -15.05 -39.21
N SER A 312 -17.75 -14.61 -39.07
CA SER A 312 -18.77 -14.64 -40.14
C SER A 312 -18.47 -13.72 -41.32
N GLU A 313 -17.60 -12.73 -41.13
CA GLU A 313 -17.24 -11.74 -42.14
C GLU A 313 -16.00 -12.15 -42.96
N ILE A 314 -15.33 -13.25 -42.60
CA ILE A 314 -14.16 -13.76 -43.31
C ILE A 314 -14.56 -14.14 -44.74
N PRO A 315 -13.83 -13.66 -45.77
CA PRO A 315 -14.09 -14.01 -47.17
C PRO A 315 -14.13 -15.53 -47.41
N ALA A 316 -15.07 -15.97 -48.24
CA ALA A 316 -15.35 -17.39 -48.49
C ALA A 316 -14.15 -18.17 -49.08
N ASP A 317 -13.20 -17.48 -49.72
CA ASP A 317 -11.96 -18.06 -50.25
C ASP A 317 -10.90 -18.31 -49.16
N ARG A 318 -10.97 -17.59 -48.04
CA ARG A 318 -10.01 -17.68 -46.91
C ARG A 318 -10.53 -18.46 -45.72
N ALA A 319 -11.84 -18.41 -45.44
CA ALA A 319 -12.47 -19.10 -44.32
C ALA A 319 -12.11 -20.60 -44.20
N PRO A 320 -12.05 -21.40 -45.30
CA PRO A 320 -11.68 -22.81 -45.22
C PRO A 320 -10.25 -23.06 -44.70
N ARG A 321 -9.31 -22.13 -44.95
CA ARG A 321 -7.93 -22.25 -44.47
C ARG A 321 -7.83 -22.02 -42.97
N LEU A 322 -8.49 -20.98 -42.46
CA LEU A 322 -8.54 -20.68 -41.03
C LEU A 322 -9.31 -21.75 -40.27
N GLU A 323 -10.41 -22.26 -40.83
CA GLU A 323 -11.15 -23.38 -40.25
C GLU A 323 -10.32 -24.66 -40.22
N ALA A 324 -9.57 -24.96 -41.29
CA ALA A 324 -8.63 -26.08 -41.29
C ALA A 324 -7.52 -25.89 -40.24
N ARG A 325 -7.05 -24.67 -40.00
CA ARG A 325 -6.09 -24.35 -38.93
C ARG A 325 -6.68 -24.63 -37.54
N LEU A 326 -7.93 -24.23 -37.29
CA LEU A 326 -8.64 -24.51 -36.03
C LEU A 326 -8.85 -26.01 -35.83
N LEU A 327 -9.44 -26.71 -36.80
CA LEU A 327 -9.71 -28.16 -36.71
C LEU A 327 -8.42 -28.99 -36.62
N LYS A 328 -7.31 -28.50 -37.18
CA LYS A 328 -6.00 -29.11 -37.00
C LYS A 328 -5.53 -29.02 -35.56
N GLY A 329 -6.00 -28.05 -34.76
CA GLY A 329 -5.64 -27.84 -33.36
C GLY A 329 -4.22 -27.31 -33.13
N GLN A 330 -3.91 -26.94 -31.88
CA GLN A 330 -2.62 -26.34 -31.56
C GLN A 330 -1.42 -27.25 -31.92
N PRO A 331 -0.28 -26.67 -32.38
CA PRO A 331 0.92 -27.43 -32.68
C PRO A 331 1.52 -28.12 -31.46
N ALA A 332 2.15 -29.29 -31.67
CA ALA A 332 2.76 -30.07 -30.59
C ALA A 332 3.87 -29.33 -29.83
N LYS A 333 4.56 -28.37 -30.46
CA LYS A 333 5.58 -27.52 -29.82
C LYS A 333 5.03 -26.61 -28.72
N LEU A 334 3.73 -26.28 -28.76
CA LEU A 334 3.07 -25.40 -27.79
C LEU A 334 2.41 -26.16 -26.64
N ILE A 335 2.37 -27.50 -26.71
CA ILE A 335 1.85 -28.32 -25.61
C ILE A 335 2.91 -28.33 -24.50
N PRO A 336 2.56 -27.97 -23.25
CA PRO A 336 3.49 -27.99 -22.13
C PRO A 336 4.15 -29.36 -21.97
N LYS A 337 5.45 -29.38 -21.66
CA LYS A 337 6.20 -30.64 -21.43
C LYS A 337 5.66 -31.45 -20.24
N SER A 338 4.91 -30.81 -19.36
CA SER A 338 4.22 -31.45 -18.22
C SER A 338 3.04 -32.33 -18.64
N VAL A 339 2.55 -32.22 -19.88
CA VAL A 339 1.45 -33.06 -20.40
C VAL A 339 2.01 -34.36 -20.97
N GLU A 340 1.56 -35.49 -20.41
CA GLU A 340 1.95 -36.83 -20.85
C GLU A 340 1.58 -37.08 -22.31
N THR A 341 2.39 -37.89 -23.01
CA THR A 341 2.22 -38.16 -24.45
C THR A 341 0.85 -38.74 -24.79
N ALA A 342 0.26 -39.55 -23.89
CA ALA A 342 -1.07 -40.13 -24.05
C ALA A 342 -2.18 -39.06 -24.05
N ASP A 343 -2.04 -38.00 -23.23
CA ASP A 343 -3.05 -36.96 -23.03
C ASP A 343 -2.94 -35.78 -23.99
N ARG A 344 -1.85 -35.71 -24.78
CA ARG A 344 -1.64 -34.62 -25.75
C ARG A 344 -2.75 -34.50 -26.77
N LEU A 345 -3.37 -35.61 -27.17
CA LEU A 345 -4.50 -35.60 -28.09
C LEU A 345 -5.72 -34.96 -27.44
N GLY A 346 -6.03 -35.33 -26.19
CA GLY A 346 -7.13 -34.77 -25.41
C GLY A 346 -6.93 -33.27 -25.13
N PHE A 347 -5.71 -32.86 -24.75
CA PHE A 347 -5.35 -31.45 -24.56
C PHE A 347 -5.64 -30.61 -25.82
N LYS A 348 -5.23 -31.13 -26.97
CA LYS A 348 -5.41 -30.48 -28.27
C LYS A 348 -6.88 -30.38 -28.67
N GLN A 349 -7.66 -31.44 -28.44
CA GLN A 349 -9.10 -31.46 -28.69
C GLN A 349 -9.83 -30.48 -27.77
N HIS A 350 -9.44 -30.41 -26.49
CA HIS A 350 -10.00 -29.47 -25.52
C HIS A 350 -9.83 -28.00 -25.97
N HIS A 351 -8.61 -27.58 -26.29
CA HIS A 351 -8.36 -26.20 -26.76
C HIS A 351 -9.10 -25.88 -28.06
N THR A 352 -9.12 -26.83 -29.02
CA THR A 352 -9.88 -26.65 -30.27
C THR A 352 -11.37 -26.48 -30.01
N ARG A 353 -11.92 -27.27 -29.08
CA ARG A 353 -13.31 -27.18 -28.64
C ARG A 353 -13.61 -25.82 -28.00
N VAL A 354 -12.78 -25.35 -27.07
CA VAL A 354 -12.94 -24.04 -26.42
C VAL A 354 -13.00 -22.92 -27.47
N GLU A 355 -12.11 -22.93 -28.47
CA GLU A 355 -12.12 -21.90 -29.53
C GLU A 355 -13.37 -21.94 -30.42
N LEU A 356 -13.82 -23.13 -30.82
CA LEU A 356 -15.05 -23.26 -31.61
C LEU A 356 -16.30 -22.88 -30.80
N GLN A 357 -16.33 -23.21 -29.51
CA GLN A 357 -17.40 -22.78 -28.60
C GLN A 357 -17.40 -21.26 -28.45
N ARG A 358 -16.22 -20.62 -28.33
CA ARG A 358 -16.07 -19.17 -28.26
C ARG A 358 -16.61 -18.47 -29.52
N ILE A 359 -16.31 -18.98 -30.72
CA ILE A 359 -16.85 -18.46 -31.99
C ILE A 359 -18.39 -18.54 -32.00
N ARG A 360 -18.95 -19.66 -31.54
CA ARG A 360 -20.40 -19.84 -31.44
C ARG A 360 -21.04 -18.92 -30.39
N ALA A 361 -20.39 -18.74 -29.24
CA ALA A 361 -20.85 -17.85 -28.17
C ALA A 361 -20.85 -16.37 -28.61
N ALA A 362 -19.94 -15.99 -29.51
CA ALA A 362 -19.91 -14.66 -30.12
C ALA A 362 -21.03 -14.42 -31.15
N GLY A 363 -21.87 -15.42 -31.47
CA GLY A 363 -22.96 -15.33 -32.44
C GLY A 363 -22.54 -15.59 -33.90
N SER A 364 -21.31 -16.03 -34.14
CA SER A 364 -20.82 -16.35 -35.49
C SER A 364 -21.23 -17.77 -35.94
N MET A 365 -21.60 -17.91 -37.22
CA MET A 365 -21.97 -19.21 -37.80
C MET A 365 -20.71 -20.01 -38.17
N LEU A 366 -20.62 -21.24 -37.66
CA LEU A 366 -19.61 -22.23 -38.05
C LEU A 366 -20.07 -23.00 -39.29
N SER A 367 -19.14 -23.56 -40.07
CA SER A 367 -19.53 -24.47 -41.16
C SER A 367 -20.20 -25.73 -40.60
N GLU A 368 -20.91 -26.47 -41.47
CA GLU A 368 -21.47 -27.78 -41.11
C GLU A 368 -20.39 -28.76 -40.61
N LYS A 369 -19.18 -28.67 -41.18
CA LYS A 369 -18.05 -29.54 -40.81
C LYS A 369 -17.55 -29.24 -39.39
N ALA A 370 -17.33 -27.97 -39.05
CA ALA A 370 -16.88 -27.57 -37.72
C ALA A 370 -17.96 -27.79 -36.66
N SER A 371 -19.23 -27.55 -37.02
CA SER A 371 -20.37 -27.79 -36.13
C SER A 371 -20.52 -29.29 -35.80
N LYS A 372 -20.38 -30.17 -36.80
CA LYS A 372 -20.41 -31.61 -36.59
C LYS A 372 -19.26 -32.06 -35.68
N TRP A 373 -18.03 -31.61 -35.96
CA TRP A 373 -16.88 -31.94 -35.12
C TRP A 373 -17.05 -31.48 -33.66
N LEU A 374 -17.64 -30.30 -33.44
CA LEU A 374 -17.89 -29.75 -32.12
C LEU A 374 -18.93 -30.57 -31.33
N ASN A 375 -20.01 -30.98 -31.99
CA ASN A 375 -21.04 -31.81 -31.37
C ASN A 375 -20.50 -33.20 -31.01
N ASP A 376 -19.79 -33.87 -31.94
CA ASP A 376 -19.15 -35.16 -31.70
C ASP A 376 -18.16 -35.07 -30.52
N SER A 377 -17.40 -33.97 -30.42
CA SER A 377 -16.44 -33.73 -29.34
C SER A 377 -17.10 -33.43 -27.99
N ASN A 378 -18.28 -32.80 -27.97
CA ASN A 378 -19.04 -32.56 -26.75
C ASN A 378 -19.60 -33.87 -26.17
N GLU A 379 -20.06 -34.80 -27.00
CA GLU A 379 -20.54 -36.11 -26.57
C GLU A 379 -19.43 -36.98 -25.96
N LEU A 380 -18.21 -36.89 -26.50
CA LEU A 380 -17.06 -37.69 -26.06
C LEU A 380 -16.43 -37.25 -24.73
N LEU A 381 -16.44 -35.95 -24.43
CA LEU A 381 -15.66 -35.36 -23.32
C LEU A 381 -16.50 -34.92 -22.11
N GLY A 382 -17.81 -35.14 -22.14
CA GLY A 382 -18.72 -34.83 -21.03
C GLY A 382 -19.00 -33.34 -20.81
N ASP A 383 -19.80 -33.06 -19.77
CA ASP A 383 -20.29 -31.72 -19.42
C ASP A 383 -19.11 -30.83 -19.00
N THR A 384 -18.93 -29.71 -19.69
CA THR A 384 -17.83 -28.77 -19.43
C THR A 384 -18.40 -27.38 -19.14
N PRO A 385 -17.67 -26.56 -18.37
CA PRO A 385 -18.15 -25.24 -18.00
C PRO A 385 -18.53 -24.44 -19.24
N GLU A 386 -19.61 -23.67 -19.12
CA GLU A 386 -20.09 -22.81 -20.20
C GLU A 386 -18.96 -21.89 -20.68
N VAL A 387 -18.56 -22.04 -21.94
CA VAL A 387 -17.50 -21.25 -22.55
C VAL A 387 -18.10 -19.96 -23.10
N ASP A 388 -17.92 -18.88 -22.35
CA ASP A 388 -18.22 -17.52 -22.81
C ASP A 388 -17.13 -16.97 -23.75
N LEU A 389 -17.35 -15.76 -24.27
CA LEU A 389 -16.40 -15.07 -25.15
C LEU A 389 -15.03 -14.85 -24.50
N THR A 390 -15.00 -14.67 -23.18
CA THR A 390 -13.82 -14.29 -22.39
C THR A 390 -13.16 -15.46 -21.65
N TYR A 391 -13.67 -16.68 -21.85
CA TYR A 391 -13.22 -17.87 -21.16
C TYR A 391 -11.72 -18.10 -21.38
N GLY A 392 -10.96 -18.27 -20.30
CA GLY A 392 -9.51 -18.49 -20.35
C GLY A 392 -8.66 -17.24 -20.63
N PHE A 393 -9.25 -16.05 -20.67
CA PHE A 393 -8.47 -14.80 -20.71
C PHE A 393 -7.79 -14.54 -19.36
N ASN A 394 -6.75 -13.70 -19.33
CA ASN A 394 -6.19 -13.29 -18.05
C ASN A 394 -7.19 -12.40 -17.31
N GLN A 395 -7.35 -12.72 -16.05
CA GLN A 395 -8.47 -12.37 -15.21
C GLN A 395 -8.06 -11.39 -14.09
N GLY A 396 -6.78 -11.03 -14.03
CA GLY A 396 -6.19 -10.12 -13.06
C GLY A 396 -6.13 -10.68 -11.64
N VAL A 397 -5.69 -9.84 -10.69
CA VAL A 397 -5.72 -10.15 -9.26
C VAL A 397 -7.16 -10.15 -8.77
N ARG A 398 -7.55 -11.18 -8.01
CA ARG A 398 -8.91 -11.33 -7.47
C ARG A 398 -8.85 -11.74 -6.02
N LEU A 399 -9.82 -11.24 -5.26
CA LEU A 399 -10.12 -11.76 -3.95
C LEU A 399 -11.18 -12.84 -4.12
N LEU A 400 -10.71 -14.08 -4.28
CA LEU A 400 -11.58 -15.23 -4.16
C LEU A 400 -11.83 -15.46 -2.67
N ARG A 401 -13.00 -15.05 -2.19
CA ARG A 401 -13.54 -15.66 -0.97
C ARG A 401 -13.84 -17.11 -1.33
N ARG A 402 -12.89 -18.02 -1.05
CA ARG A 402 -13.23 -19.46 -1.05
C ARG A 402 -14.37 -19.58 -0.05
N ASP A 403 -15.57 -19.87 -0.55
CA ASP A 403 -16.58 -20.47 0.31
C ASP A 403 -15.90 -21.73 0.86
N ARG A 404 -15.86 -21.84 2.19
CA ARG A 404 -15.37 -23.01 2.91
C ARG A 404 -16.28 -24.18 2.57
N SER A 405 -16.14 -24.72 1.36
CA SER A 405 -17.02 -25.76 0.84
C SER A 405 -16.62 -27.06 1.48
N SER A 406 -17.20 -27.30 2.66
CA SER A 406 -17.32 -28.59 3.28
C SER A 406 -18.16 -29.49 2.39
N LYS A 407 -17.52 -30.25 1.49
CA LYS A 407 -18.15 -31.47 0.99
C LYS A 407 -17.13 -32.47 0.45
N ALA A 408 -17.15 -33.61 1.14
CA ALA A 408 -16.66 -34.94 0.82
C ALA A 408 -15.27 -35.33 1.40
N ALA A 409 -15.36 -36.29 2.34
CA ALA A 409 -14.37 -37.31 2.68
C ALA A 409 -13.29 -37.00 3.72
N LEU A 410 -13.72 -36.82 4.97
CA LEU A 410 -13.25 -37.73 6.01
C LEU A 410 -14.48 -38.57 6.41
N GLU A 411 -14.65 -39.74 5.81
CA GLU A 411 -15.48 -40.79 6.39
C GLU A 411 -14.76 -41.24 7.67
N ALA A 412 -14.94 -40.52 8.77
CA ALA A 412 -14.22 -40.78 10.01
C ALA A 412 -14.54 -42.20 10.53
N PRO A 413 -13.55 -43.11 10.70
CA PRO A 413 -13.74 -44.31 11.49
C PRO A 413 -13.90 -43.96 12.99
N PRO A 414 -14.52 -44.82 13.80
CA PRO A 414 -14.91 -44.47 15.17
C PRO A 414 -13.72 -44.30 16.11
N GLY A 415 -13.79 -43.24 16.92
CA GLY A 415 -13.18 -43.07 18.25
C GLY A 415 -11.66 -42.81 18.27
N PRO A 416 -10.79 -43.83 18.45
CA PRO A 416 -9.39 -43.59 18.84
C PRO A 416 -8.40 -43.38 17.68
N GLN A 417 -8.74 -43.78 16.44
CA GLN A 417 -7.85 -43.64 15.27
C GLN A 417 -7.95 -42.27 14.59
N LEU A 418 -9.06 -41.56 14.80
CA LEU A 418 -9.33 -40.25 14.20
C LEU A 418 -8.29 -39.19 14.59
N LEU A 419 -7.85 -39.16 15.85
CA LEU A 419 -6.82 -38.20 16.28
C LEU A 419 -5.48 -38.46 15.58
N GLY A 420 -5.09 -39.72 15.40
CA GLY A 420 -3.88 -40.08 14.69
C GLY A 420 -3.92 -39.69 13.20
N GLU A 421 -5.06 -39.86 12.55
CA GLU A 421 -5.26 -39.44 11.15
C GLU A 421 -5.25 -37.91 11.01
N LEU A 422 -5.94 -37.19 11.90
CA LEU A 422 -5.93 -35.72 11.91
C LEU A 422 -4.51 -35.18 12.16
N ALA A 423 -3.77 -35.73 13.12
CA ALA A 423 -2.40 -35.31 13.39
C ALA A 423 -1.42 -35.65 12.25
N ASN A 424 -1.66 -36.73 11.49
CA ASN A 424 -0.89 -37.06 10.30
C ASN A 424 -1.20 -36.14 9.11
N MET A 425 -2.44 -35.61 9.04
CA MET A 425 -2.83 -34.62 8.03
C MET A 425 -2.28 -33.23 8.34
N ILE A 426 -2.04 -32.91 9.62
CA ILE A 426 -1.40 -31.67 10.06
C ILE A 426 0.12 -31.79 9.88
N GLY A 427 0.61 -31.28 8.75
CA GLY A 427 2.04 -31.27 8.42
C GLY A 427 2.86 -30.31 9.29
N ASP A 428 4.16 -30.56 9.43
CA ASP A 428 5.09 -29.68 10.17
C ASP A 428 5.46 -28.41 9.37
N GLY A 429 5.09 -28.35 8.09
CA GLY A 429 5.51 -27.33 7.13
C GLY A 429 4.36 -26.58 6.45
N GLY A 430 3.61 -25.78 7.22
CA GLY A 430 2.75 -24.72 6.70
C GLY A 430 1.53 -25.14 5.87
N TRP A 431 0.76 -24.12 5.44
CA TRP A 431 -0.55 -24.17 4.78
C TRP A 431 -0.62 -25.06 3.53
N ASP A 432 -0.82 -26.37 3.71
CA ASP A 432 -1.21 -27.29 2.65
C ASP A 432 -2.73 -27.59 2.70
N ASP A 433 -3.30 -28.03 1.58
CA ASP A 433 -4.73 -28.32 1.47
C ASP A 433 -5.18 -29.40 2.49
N ARG A 434 -4.26 -30.28 2.96
CA ARG A 434 -4.54 -31.33 3.94
C ARG A 434 -4.67 -30.80 5.37
N THR A 435 -3.79 -29.89 5.76
CA THR A 435 -3.82 -29.21 7.06
C THR A 435 -5.04 -28.29 7.15
N GLU A 436 -5.42 -27.64 6.04
CA GLU A 436 -6.65 -26.84 5.95
C GLU A 436 -7.90 -27.71 6.17
N LEU A 437 -7.99 -28.87 5.51
CA LEU A 437 -9.09 -29.83 5.69
C LEU A 437 -9.18 -30.39 7.12
N ALA A 438 -8.05 -30.74 7.73
CA ALA A 438 -8.01 -31.25 9.09
C ALA A 438 -8.44 -30.17 10.11
N SER A 439 -7.98 -28.94 9.93
CA SER A 439 -8.35 -27.81 10.78
C SER A 439 -9.82 -27.44 10.65
N ASP A 440 -10.37 -27.47 9.43
CA ASP A 440 -11.79 -27.24 9.16
C ASP A 440 -12.68 -28.33 9.79
N TYR A 441 -12.26 -29.59 9.75
CA TYR A 441 -12.97 -30.68 10.43
C TYR A 441 -13.01 -30.47 11.94
N ILE A 442 -11.89 -30.07 12.54
CA ILE A 442 -11.79 -29.77 13.98
C ILE A 442 -12.70 -28.60 14.36
N ALA A 443 -12.74 -27.55 13.53
CA ALA A 443 -13.59 -26.37 13.76
C ALA A 443 -15.09 -26.69 13.68
N GLN A 444 -15.49 -27.65 12.83
CA GLN A 444 -16.89 -28.05 12.63
C GLN A 444 -17.40 -29.08 13.66
N ASN A 445 -16.51 -29.94 14.17
CA ASN A 445 -16.85 -30.99 15.14
C ASN A 445 -16.13 -30.83 16.51
N PRO A 446 -16.23 -29.65 17.16
CA PRO A 446 -15.43 -29.36 18.35
C PRO A 446 -15.80 -30.22 19.57
N THR A 447 -17.06 -30.66 19.70
CA THR A 447 -17.51 -31.49 20.83
C THR A 447 -16.86 -32.89 20.80
N ASP A 448 -16.85 -33.52 19.63
CA ASP A 448 -16.32 -34.88 19.46
C ASP A 448 -14.80 -34.86 19.60
N VAL A 449 -14.13 -33.84 19.04
CA VAL A 449 -12.68 -33.67 19.18
C VAL A 449 -12.29 -33.44 20.63
N LEU A 450 -13.02 -32.60 21.38
CA LEU A 450 -12.75 -32.38 22.82
C LEU A 450 -12.93 -33.65 23.65
N GLU A 451 -13.98 -34.44 23.40
CA GLU A 451 -14.19 -35.72 24.11
C GLU A 451 -13.07 -36.74 23.83
N LEU A 452 -12.50 -36.72 22.61
CA LEU A 452 -11.37 -37.56 22.25
C LEU A 452 -10.06 -37.06 22.86
N LEU A 453 -9.82 -35.75 22.90
CA LEU A 453 -8.66 -35.15 23.56
C LEU A 453 -8.64 -35.47 25.06
N GLU A 454 -9.78 -35.39 25.74
CA GLU A 454 -9.93 -35.76 27.17
C GLU A 454 -9.61 -37.23 27.47
N ARG A 455 -9.65 -38.12 26.46
CA ARG A 455 -9.42 -39.58 26.60
C ARG A 455 -8.08 -40.06 26.06
N ALA A 456 -7.30 -39.21 25.38
CA ALA A 456 -6.14 -39.63 24.59
C ALA A 456 -4.83 -39.75 25.40
N PRO A 457 -4.03 -40.83 25.21
CA PRO A 457 -2.78 -41.01 25.94
C PRO A 457 -1.52 -40.41 25.25
N ASP A 458 -1.50 -40.24 23.92
CA ASP A 458 -0.31 -39.78 23.17
C ASP A 458 -0.13 -38.26 23.26
N GLN A 459 1.06 -37.80 23.68
CA GLN A 459 1.37 -36.38 23.88
C GLN A 459 1.49 -35.61 22.55
N THR A 460 2.11 -36.21 21.53
CA THR A 460 2.46 -35.53 20.28
C THR A 460 1.24 -35.24 19.42
N VAL A 461 0.35 -36.23 19.35
CA VAL A 461 -0.93 -36.15 18.62
C VAL A 461 -1.84 -35.11 19.28
N SER A 462 -1.98 -35.13 20.61
CA SER A 462 -2.80 -34.16 21.33
C SER A 462 -2.31 -32.74 21.14
N ALA A 463 -0.99 -32.50 21.12
CA ALA A 463 -0.42 -31.17 20.92
C ALA A 463 -0.80 -30.55 19.56
N LYS A 464 -0.59 -31.30 18.46
CA LYS A 464 -0.94 -30.84 17.10
C LYS A 464 -2.41 -30.48 16.97
N ILE A 465 -3.28 -31.31 17.57
CA ILE A 465 -4.73 -31.12 17.49
C ILE A 465 -5.17 -29.95 18.37
N TRP A 466 -4.60 -29.77 19.57
CA TRP A 466 -4.86 -28.58 20.40
C TRP A 466 -4.43 -27.29 19.69
N GLN A 467 -3.30 -27.31 18.99
CA GLN A 467 -2.83 -26.18 18.21
C GLN A 467 -3.80 -25.83 17.07
N ALA A 468 -4.20 -26.83 16.27
CA ALA A 468 -5.16 -26.65 15.19
C ALA A 468 -6.55 -26.24 15.70
N PHE A 469 -7.01 -26.82 16.82
CA PHE A 469 -8.25 -26.44 17.50
C PHE A 469 -8.24 -24.97 17.86
N GLY A 470 -7.15 -24.47 18.45
CA GLY A 470 -7.07 -23.08 18.86
C GLY A 470 -7.05 -22.07 17.70
N TYR A 471 -6.50 -22.47 16.55
CA TYR A 471 -6.60 -21.67 15.34
C TYR A 471 -7.98 -21.73 14.67
N GLY A 472 -8.60 -22.91 14.62
CA GLY A 472 -9.84 -23.15 13.87
C GLY A 472 -11.13 -22.78 14.61
N PHE A 473 -11.22 -23.07 15.91
CA PHE A 473 -12.45 -22.89 16.67
C PHE A 473 -12.58 -21.47 17.23
N ARG A 474 -13.25 -20.60 16.47
CA ARG A 474 -13.45 -19.17 16.79
C ARG A 474 -14.91 -18.71 16.61
N PRO A 475 -15.31 -17.60 17.25
CA PRO A 475 -16.56 -16.91 16.93
C PRO A 475 -16.55 -16.40 15.48
N LEU A 476 -17.73 -16.29 14.86
CA LEU A 476 -17.86 -15.67 13.53
C LEU A 476 -17.66 -14.16 13.58
N ASP A 477 -18.02 -13.54 14.70
CA ASP A 477 -17.80 -12.12 14.98
C ASP A 477 -16.92 -11.93 16.22
N LEU A 478 -15.67 -11.52 16.00
CA LEU A 478 -14.67 -11.27 17.05
C LEU A 478 -14.90 -9.96 17.81
N ASN A 479 -15.90 -9.16 17.43
CA ASN A 479 -16.12 -7.82 18.00
C ASN A 479 -17.37 -7.70 18.86
N VAL A 480 -18.08 -8.80 19.11
CA VAL A 480 -19.39 -8.79 19.76
C VAL A 480 -19.31 -9.42 21.14
N GLY A 481 -19.79 -8.69 22.16
CA GLY A 481 -19.98 -9.20 23.52
C GLY A 481 -21.30 -9.98 23.70
N PRO A 482 -21.51 -10.64 24.86
CA PRO A 482 -22.59 -11.61 25.12
C PRO A 482 -24.01 -11.10 24.84
N ASP A 483 -24.25 -9.80 24.90
CA ASP A 483 -25.57 -9.17 24.72
C ASP A 483 -26.02 -9.05 23.26
N LYS A 484 -25.09 -9.06 22.30
CA LYS A 484 -25.37 -8.82 20.86
C LYS A 484 -25.02 -10.02 19.96
N VAL A 485 -24.75 -11.18 20.56
CA VAL A 485 -24.24 -12.38 19.89
C VAL A 485 -25.27 -13.01 18.98
N LYS A 486 -24.83 -13.47 17.80
CA LYS A 486 -25.66 -14.26 16.88
C LYS A 486 -26.01 -15.63 17.50
N PRO A 487 -27.16 -16.23 17.14
CA PRO A 487 -27.57 -17.54 17.68
C PRO A 487 -26.52 -18.64 17.49
N GLU A 488 -25.80 -18.60 16.37
CA GLU A 488 -24.74 -19.57 16.01
C GLU A 488 -23.53 -19.51 16.96
N ASP A 489 -23.05 -18.31 17.30
CA ASP A 489 -21.94 -18.15 18.24
C ASP A 489 -22.38 -18.43 19.68
N LYS A 490 -23.64 -18.15 20.03
CA LYS A 490 -24.21 -18.49 21.34
C LYS A 490 -24.22 -20.01 21.60
N ALA A 491 -24.40 -20.83 20.56
CA ALA A 491 -24.36 -22.29 20.66
C ALA A 491 -22.94 -22.84 20.92
N LYS A 492 -21.90 -22.09 20.57
CA LYS A 492 -20.49 -22.48 20.75
C LYS A 492 -19.94 -22.15 22.14
N ILE A 493 -20.55 -21.20 22.86
CA ILE A 493 -20.08 -20.75 24.20
C ILE A 493 -19.90 -21.92 25.19
N PRO A 494 -20.86 -22.85 25.37
CA PRO A 494 -20.68 -23.96 26.30
C PRO A 494 -19.52 -24.90 25.94
N ILE A 495 -19.24 -25.04 24.64
CA ILE A 495 -18.14 -25.86 24.12
C ILE A 495 -16.80 -25.18 24.43
N ALA A 496 -16.73 -23.86 24.25
CA ALA A 496 -15.55 -23.07 24.58
C ALA A 496 -15.24 -23.08 26.10
N VAL A 497 -16.27 -23.04 26.96
CA VAL A 497 -16.11 -23.21 28.42
C VAL A 497 -15.59 -24.62 28.77
N ARG A 498 -16.09 -25.67 28.09
CA ARG A 498 -15.58 -27.03 28.26
C ARG A 498 -14.11 -27.13 27.84
N ALA A 499 -13.72 -26.50 26.73
CA ALA A 499 -12.33 -26.44 26.29
C ALA A 499 -11.43 -25.79 27.35
N CYS A 500 -11.88 -24.69 27.99
CA CYS A 500 -11.14 -24.06 29.09
C CYS A 500 -10.91 -25.03 30.26
N LYS A 501 -11.92 -25.82 30.65
CA LYS A 501 -11.79 -26.87 31.69
C LYS A 501 -10.78 -27.95 31.29
N ALA A 502 -10.82 -28.39 30.03
CA ALA A 502 -9.90 -29.39 29.53
C ALA A 502 -8.45 -28.89 29.52
N ILE A 503 -8.21 -27.62 29.13
CA ILE A 503 -6.88 -26.99 29.15
C ILE A 503 -6.27 -27.03 30.57
N VAL A 504 -7.07 -26.74 31.61
CA VAL A 504 -6.59 -26.76 33.01
C VAL A 504 -6.18 -28.17 33.47
N GLY A 505 -6.82 -29.21 32.94
CA GLY A 505 -6.54 -30.61 33.29
C GLY A 505 -5.47 -31.29 32.44
N GLU A 506 -4.94 -30.61 31.42
CA GLU A 506 -4.03 -31.20 30.44
C GLU A 506 -2.56 -31.22 30.91
N ARG A 507 -1.74 -32.08 30.30
CA ARG A 507 -0.31 -32.20 30.63
C ARG A 507 0.48 -30.98 30.16
N PRO A 508 1.41 -30.42 30.97
CA PRO A 508 2.19 -29.23 30.61
C PRO A 508 2.98 -29.36 29.30
N GLU A 509 3.49 -30.54 28.98
CA GLU A 509 4.27 -30.78 27.75
C GLU A 509 3.41 -30.62 26.49
N VAL A 510 2.14 -31.06 26.55
CA VAL A 510 1.19 -30.94 25.44
C VAL A 510 0.81 -29.47 25.22
N LEU A 511 0.55 -28.77 26.33
CA LEU A 511 0.22 -27.34 26.31
C LEU A 511 1.37 -26.49 25.76
N LYS A 512 2.63 -26.87 26.05
CA LYS A 512 3.82 -26.18 25.56
C LYS A 512 3.92 -26.22 24.04
N GLU A 513 3.78 -27.40 23.44
CA GLU A 513 3.82 -27.57 21.97
C GLU A 513 2.62 -26.88 21.29
N ALA A 514 1.46 -26.83 21.93
CA ALA A 514 0.24 -26.24 21.39
C ALA A 514 0.05 -24.74 21.67
N ILE A 515 0.99 -24.10 22.37
CA ILE A 515 0.77 -22.81 23.06
C ILE A 515 0.35 -21.67 22.12
N ASN A 516 0.89 -21.63 20.89
CA ASN A 516 0.54 -20.60 19.90
C ASN A 516 -0.94 -20.65 19.49
N GLY A 517 -1.46 -21.87 19.28
CA GLY A 517 -2.88 -22.06 18.96
C GLY A 517 -3.78 -21.75 20.15
N LEU A 518 -3.39 -22.21 21.35
CA LEU A 518 -4.15 -21.99 22.57
C LEU A 518 -4.21 -20.52 22.98
N ALA A 519 -3.11 -19.77 22.85
CA ALA A 519 -3.09 -18.34 23.10
C ALA A 519 -4.00 -17.59 22.10
N SER A 520 -3.99 -18.00 20.82
CA SER A 520 -4.91 -17.44 19.83
C SER A 520 -6.38 -17.78 20.09
N PHE A 521 -6.67 -18.96 20.65
CA PHE A 521 -8.01 -19.32 21.13
C PHE A 521 -8.46 -18.38 22.25
N MET A 522 -7.63 -18.19 23.27
CA MET A 522 -7.95 -17.29 24.39
C MET A 522 -8.26 -15.87 23.89
N ASN A 523 -7.44 -15.34 22.97
CA ASN A 523 -7.66 -14.02 22.37
C ASN A 523 -8.97 -13.95 21.57
N SER A 524 -9.30 -14.99 20.79
CA SER A 524 -10.50 -14.98 19.95
C SER A 524 -11.81 -15.09 20.73
N TRP A 525 -11.77 -15.60 21.97
CA TRP A 525 -12.94 -15.82 22.82
C TRP A 525 -13.07 -14.81 23.97
N ASP A 526 -12.16 -13.84 24.05
CA ASP A 526 -12.04 -12.85 25.13
C ASP A 526 -13.36 -12.17 25.48
N LYS A 527 -14.06 -11.61 24.48
CA LYS A 527 -15.30 -10.83 24.67
C LYS A 527 -16.48 -11.67 25.10
N LEU A 528 -16.48 -12.97 24.81
CA LEU A 528 -17.60 -13.88 25.09
C LEU A 528 -17.43 -14.64 26.40
N LEU A 529 -16.20 -14.93 26.82
CA LEU A 529 -15.89 -15.74 28.01
C LEU A 529 -15.28 -14.94 29.16
N ARG A 530 -15.11 -13.62 29.01
CA ARG A 530 -14.49 -12.69 29.96
C ARG A 530 -14.78 -12.96 31.45
N ASP A 531 -16.05 -13.14 31.80
CA ASP A 531 -16.49 -13.23 33.20
C ASP A 531 -16.55 -14.68 33.73
N GLY A 532 -16.13 -15.66 32.94
CA GLY A 532 -16.11 -17.07 33.33
C GLY A 532 -14.90 -17.39 34.21
N GLU A 533 -15.15 -17.98 35.38
CA GLU A 533 -14.08 -18.47 36.27
C GLU A 533 -13.16 -19.47 35.54
N GLU A 534 -13.72 -20.27 34.63
CA GLU A 534 -12.97 -21.26 33.87
C GLU A 534 -12.02 -20.65 32.82
N PHE A 535 -12.38 -19.50 32.26
CA PHE A 535 -11.53 -18.78 31.32
C PHE A 535 -10.29 -18.23 32.02
N LEU A 536 -10.46 -17.61 33.19
CA LEU A 536 -9.34 -17.09 33.98
C LEU A 536 -8.45 -18.22 34.53
N ALA A 537 -9.04 -19.34 34.94
CA ALA A 537 -8.28 -20.53 35.35
C ALA A 537 -7.43 -21.10 34.20
N ALA A 538 -8.00 -21.20 32.99
CA ALA A 538 -7.25 -21.63 31.80
C ALA A 538 -6.13 -20.65 31.45
N TRP A 539 -6.38 -19.34 31.57
CA TRP A 539 -5.36 -18.32 31.36
C TRP A 539 -4.18 -18.49 32.33
N LEU A 540 -4.45 -18.67 33.63
CA LEU A 540 -3.43 -18.87 34.66
C LEU A 540 -2.62 -20.16 34.43
N ALA A 541 -3.24 -21.21 33.89
CA ALA A 541 -2.54 -22.44 33.53
C ALA A 541 -1.61 -22.28 32.32
N LEU A 542 -2.04 -21.50 31.30
CA LEU A 542 -1.28 -21.28 30.08
C LEU A 542 -0.14 -20.27 30.23
N TRP A 543 -0.29 -19.27 31.12
CA TRP A 543 0.69 -18.19 31.29
C TRP A 543 2.14 -18.65 31.54
N PRO A 544 2.46 -19.50 32.53
CA PRO A 544 3.84 -19.93 32.77
C PRO A 544 4.43 -20.72 31.57
N ILE A 545 3.57 -21.41 30.82
CA ILE A 545 3.95 -22.18 29.63
C ILE A 545 4.27 -21.25 28.46
N ALA A 546 3.43 -20.22 28.25
CA ALA A 546 3.68 -19.16 27.27
C ALA A 546 4.98 -18.40 27.55
N VAL A 547 5.25 -18.11 28.83
CA VAL A 547 6.51 -17.46 29.26
C VAL A 547 7.72 -18.35 28.96
N ALA A 548 7.65 -19.64 29.28
CA ALA A 548 8.72 -20.58 28.96
C ALA A 548 8.97 -20.70 27.45
N ALA A 549 7.91 -20.88 26.66
CA ALA A 549 8.00 -21.01 25.20
C ALA A 549 8.58 -19.75 24.54
N THR A 550 8.13 -18.56 24.96
CA THR A 550 8.62 -17.29 24.41
C THR A 550 10.08 -17.03 24.75
N ASN A 551 10.55 -17.51 25.92
CA ASN A 551 11.94 -17.37 26.33
C ASN A 551 12.90 -18.38 25.68
N GLU A 552 12.41 -19.57 25.31
CA GLU A 552 13.24 -20.61 24.68
C GLU A 552 13.54 -20.29 23.21
N GLU A 553 12.56 -19.78 22.46
CA GLU A 553 12.70 -19.44 21.04
C GLU A 553 12.23 -18.00 20.73
N PRO A 554 12.91 -16.95 21.24
CA PRO A 554 12.54 -15.58 20.93
C PRO A 554 12.89 -15.24 19.47
N ASP A 555 11.93 -14.70 18.71
CA ASP A 555 12.18 -14.15 17.38
C ASP A 555 12.82 -12.76 17.50
N LEU A 556 14.13 -12.74 17.69
CA LEU A 556 14.95 -11.51 17.77
C LEU A 556 15.22 -10.88 16.39
N SER A 557 14.70 -11.46 15.29
CA SER A 557 14.89 -10.89 13.95
C SER A 557 13.93 -9.73 13.66
N GLN A 558 12.83 -9.65 14.41
CA GLN A 558 11.80 -8.62 14.31
C GLN A 558 11.92 -7.59 15.45
N PRO A 559 11.49 -6.34 15.23
CA PRO A 559 11.41 -5.35 16.30
C PRO A 559 10.42 -5.79 17.39
N LEU A 560 10.60 -5.28 18.62
CA LEU A 560 9.73 -5.58 19.76
C LEU A 560 8.24 -5.33 19.44
N SER A 561 7.97 -4.28 18.65
CA SER A 561 6.63 -3.89 18.24
C SER A 561 5.92 -4.84 17.29
N GLU A 562 6.63 -5.75 16.61
CA GLU A 562 6.01 -6.80 15.78
C GLU A 562 5.95 -8.11 16.56
N ARG A 563 7.06 -8.51 17.19
CA ARG A 563 7.17 -9.79 17.89
C ARG A 563 6.21 -9.87 19.09
N ALA A 564 6.01 -8.77 19.83
CA ALA A 564 5.17 -8.77 21.02
C ALA A 564 3.70 -9.10 20.69
N PHE A 565 3.19 -8.69 19.52
CA PHE A 565 1.83 -9.04 19.11
C PHE A 565 1.69 -10.50 18.65
N ALA A 566 2.76 -11.05 18.07
CA ALA A 566 2.77 -12.42 17.56
C ALA A 566 3.03 -13.45 18.66
N SER A 567 3.71 -13.08 19.75
CA SER A 567 4.12 -14.02 20.80
C SER A 567 2.92 -14.58 21.59
N PRO A 568 3.02 -15.82 22.12
CA PRO A 568 1.99 -16.42 22.97
C PRO A 568 1.62 -15.54 24.16
N VAL A 569 2.62 -14.90 24.77
CA VAL A 569 2.45 -13.97 25.89
C VAL A 569 1.59 -12.79 25.47
N GLY A 570 1.86 -12.20 24.31
CA GLY A 570 1.06 -11.09 23.82
C GLY A 570 -0.36 -11.46 23.47
N GLN A 571 -0.57 -12.59 22.80
CA GLN A 571 -1.92 -13.12 22.52
C GLN A 571 -2.71 -13.38 23.81
N LEU A 572 -2.08 -13.91 24.85
CA LEU A 572 -2.72 -14.07 26.16
C LEU A 572 -3.04 -12.73 26.84
N LEU A 573 -2.20 -11.70 26.68
CA LEU A 573 -2.51 -10.37 27.20
C LEU A 573 -3.68 -9.70 26.46
N PHE A 574 -3.76 -9.85 25.13
CA PHE A 574 -4.93 -9.39 24.37
C PHE A 574 -6.22 -10.11 24.77
N ALA A 575 -6.11 -11.37 25.18
CA ALA A 575 -7.25 -12.10 25.74
C ALA A 575 -7.84 -11.47 27.03
N LEU A 576 -7.10 -10.56 27.67
CA LEU A 576 -7.53 -9.81 28.85
C LEU A 576 -8.02 -8.39 28.51
N SER A 577 -8.23 -8.06 27.23
CA SER A 577 -8.55 -6.68 26.77
C SER A 577 -9.79 -6.03 27.41
N GLY A 578 -10.64 -6.82 28.07
CA GLY A 578 -11.75 -6.37 28.90
C GLY A 578 -11.37 -6.23 30.38
N TRP A 579 -10.45 -5.34 30.72
CA TRP A 579 -10.10 -5.10 32.12
C TRP A 579 -11.32 -4.59 32.95
N PRO A 580 -11.39 -4.87 34.26
CA PRO A 580 -12.52 -4.46 35.09
C PRO A 580 -12.67 -2.94 35.12
N THR A 581 -13.90 -2.44 35.04
CA THR A 581 -14.16 -1.00 35.10
C THR A 581 -13.75 -0.45 36.47
N VAL A 582 -12.81 0.49 36.49
CA VAL A 582 -12.37 1.12 37.74
C VAL A 582 -13.46 2.07 38.24
N LYS A 583 -13.98 1.80 39.44
CA LYS A 583 -14.87 2.74 40.17
C LYS A 583 -14.00 3.69 40.99
N ALA A 584 -14.43 4.94 41.15
CA ALA A 584 -13.69 5.95 41.91
C ALA A 584 -13.31 5.45 43.31
N GLY A 585 -12.01 5.38 43.59
CA GLY A 585 -11.44 4.94 44.88
C GLY A 585 -11.34 3.43 45.09
N GLY A 586 -11.60 2.60 44.08
CA GLY A 586 -11.44 1.14 44.15
C GLY A 586 -10.18 0.66 43.42
N THR A 587 -9.58 -0.42 43.92
CA THR A 587 -8.45 -1.14 43.31
C THR A 587 -8.94 -2.50 42.77
N PRO A 588 -9.65 -2.54 41.62
CA PRO A 588 -10.34 -3.74 41.16
C PRO A 588 -9.38 -4.87 40.74
N LEU A 589 -8.10 -4.56 40.52
CA LEU A 589 -7.09 -5.57 40.18
C LEU A 589 -6.45 -6.23 41.41
N SER A 590 -6.71 -5.70 42.60
CA SER A 590 -6.12 -6.17 43.87
C SER A 590 -7.05 -7.13 44.61
N GLU A 591 -8.25 -7.34 44.07
CA GLU A 591 -9.27 -8.24 44.58
C GLU A 591 -9.62 -9.30 43.55
N GLY A 592 -9.93 -10.52 44.02
CA GLY A 592 -10.36 -11.63 43.16
C GLY A 592 -9.25 -12.21 42.28
N PRO A 593 -9.59 -12.84 41.14
CA PRO A 593 -8.64 -13.58 40.30
C PRO A 593 -7.60 -12.68 39.60
N TRP A 594 -7.83 -11.36 39.57
CA TRP A 594 -6.91 -10.40 38.96
C TRP A 594 -5.61 -10.23 39.74
N ALA A 595 -5.63 -10.42 41.06
CA ALA A 595 -4.43 -10.35 41.89
C ALA A 595 -3.43 -11.47 41.53
N ASP A 596 -3.95 -12.68 41.28
CA ASP A 596 -3.13 -13.83 40.85
C ASP A 596 -2.56 -13.61 39.45
N ILE A 597 -3.33 -13.03 38.54
CA ILE A 597 -2.89 -12.65 37.19
C ILE A 597 -1.76 -11.61 37.26
N LEU A 598 -1.93 -10.54 38.05
CA LEU A 598 -0.89 -9.51 38.21
C LEU A 598 0.39 -10.07 38.84
N SER A 599 0.25 -10.99 39.81
CA SER A 599 1.40 -11.71 40.39
C SER A 599 2.10 -12.58 39.36
N ALA A 600 1.35 -13.30 38.52
CA ALA A 600 1.90 -14.12 37.44
C ALA A 600 2.65 -13.28 36.40
N ILE A 601 2.12 -12.09 36.04
CA ILE A 601 2.78 -11.16 35.12
C ILE A 601 4.06 -10.58 35.76
N ALA A 602 4.02 -10.17 37.03
CA ALA A 602 5.18 -9.61 37.72
C ALA A 602 6.35 -10.61 37.84
N ASN A 603 6.04 -11.89 38.00
CA ASN A 603 7.05 -12.95 38.13
C ASN A 603 7.65 -13.40 36.78
N THR A 604 7.21 -12.86 35.65
CA THR A 604 7.78 -13.19 34.34
C THR A 604 9.24 -12.77 34.23
N THR A 605 10.05 -13.52 33.48
CA THR A 605 11.49 -13.28 33.27
C THR A 605 11.84 -13.37 31.79
N GLY A 606 13.04 -12.91 31.39
CA GLY A 606 13.54 -13.03 30.02
C GLY A 606 12.85 -12.10 29.00
N GLU A 607 12.88 -12.51 27.73
CA GLU A 607 12.27 -11.78 26.60
C GLU A 607 10.75 -11.68 26.72
N ALA A 608 10.11 -12.71 27.28
CA ALA A 608 8.68 -12.72 27.58
C ALA A 608 8.24 -11.54 28.46
N ARG A 609 9.11 -11.07 29.37
CA ARG A 609 8.85 -9.89 30.20
C ARG A 609 8.78 -8.63 29.34
N PHE A 610 9.68 -8.46 28.38
CA PHE A 610 9.69 -7.28 27.52
C PHE A 610 8.47 -7.23 26.60
N ASP A 611 8.08 -8.38 26.02
CA ASP A 611 6.85 -8.48 25.23
C ASP A 611 5.61 -8.12 26.06
N ALA A 612 5.53 -8.62 27.30
CA ALA A 612 4.44 -8.30 28.20
C ALA A 612 4.41 -6.81 28.56
N GLN A 613 5.56 -6.25 28.96
CA GLN A 613 5.68 -4.83 29.29
C GLN A 613 5.31 -3.94 28.11
N TYR A 614 5.76 -4.27 26.90
CA TYR A 614 5.44 -3.51 25.69
C TYR A 614 3.92 -3.37 25.47
N ILE A 615 3.17 -4.46 25.62
CA ILE A 615 1.71 -4.46 25.45
C ILE A 615 1.02 -3.67 26.57
N LEU A 616 1.41 -3.92 27.83
CA LEU A 616 0.80 -3.30 29.00
C LEU A 616 1.05 -1.79 29.05
N LEU A 617 2.18 -1.31 28.52
CA LEU A 617 2.51 0.11 28.49
C LEU A 617 1.54 0.95 27.65
N ARG A 618 0.85 0.34 26.68
CA ARG A 618 -0.14 1.04 25.84
C ARG A 618 -1.34 1.55 26.64
N ASP A 619 -1.66 0.87 27.75
CA ASP A 619 -2.76 1.21 28.65
C ASP A 619 -2.24 1.52 30.08
N VAL A 620 -1.00 2.00 30.22
CA VAL A 620 -0.36 2.27 31.53
C VAL A 620 -1.20 3.19 32.42
N GLY A 621 -1.93 4.14 31.83
CA GLY A 621 -2.84 5.02 32.56
C GLY A 621 -3.97 4.27 33.28
N TYR A 622 -4.50 3.21 32.67
CA TYR A 622 -5.49 2.34 33.29
C TYR A 622 -4.89 1.59 34.49
N TYR A 623 -3.73 0.95 34.30
CA TYR A 623 -3.09 0.16 35.37
C TYR A 623 -2.68 1.02 36.56
N HIS A 624 -2.20 2.24 36.32
CA HIS A 624 -1.85 3.16 37.39
C HIS A 624 -3.06 3.52 38.26
N VAL A 625 -4.23 3.74 37.65
CA VAL A 625 -5.47 4.03 38.39
C VAL A 625 -6.02 2.77 39.09
N ALA A 626 -5.85 1.60 38.47
CA ALA A 626 -6.42 0.34 38.97
C ALA A 626 -5.58 -0.32 40.08
N GLU A 627 -4.24 -0.25 39.99
CA GLU A 627 -3.29 -0.69 41.02
C GLU A 627 -1.94 0.07 40.89
N PRO A 628 -1.77 1.21 41.60
CA PRO A 628 -0.61 2.08 41.45
C PRO A 628 0.72 1.39 41.81
N ALA A 629 0.77 0.68 42.95
CA ALA A 629 2.01 0.13 43.48
C ALA A 629 2.63 -0.94 42.57
N TRP A 630 1.78 -1.78 41.97
CA TRP A 630 2.19 -2.77 40.99
C TRP A 630 2.70 -2.11 39.70
N THR A 631 1.99 -1.08 39.22
CA THR A 631 2.32 -0.35 37.98
C THR A 631 3.66 0.37 38.09
N THR A 632 3.92 1.04 39.22
CA THR A 632 5.20 1.71 39.46
C THR A 632 6.35 0.71 39.40
N THR A 633 6.18 -0.46 40.04
CA THR A 633 7.25 -1.47 40.15
C THR A 633 7.52 -2.17 38.82
N ASN A 634 6.49 -2.56 38.07
CA ASN A 634 6.61 -3.45 36.91
C ASN A 634 6.62 -2.76 35.56
N LEU A 635 6.15 -1.51 35.45
CA LEU A 635 6.06 -0.76 34.19
C LEU A 635 6.87 0.55 34.23
N ILE A 636 6.65 1.39 35.25
CA ILE A 636 7.29 2.73 35.33
C ILE A 636 8.79 2.63 35.64
N GLU A 637 9.19 1.88 36.67
CA GLU A 637 10.61 1.72 37.04
C GLU A 637 11.46 1.10 35.92
N PRO A 638 10.98 0.06 35.19
CA PRO A 638 11.67 -0.44 34.00
C PRO A 638 11.84 0.60 32.90
N LEU A 639 10.82 1.41 32.61
CA LEU A 639 10.92 2.51 31.65
C LEU A 639 11.94 3.57 32.08
N LYS A 640 11.96 3.95 33.36
CA LYS A 640 12.95 4.91 33.91
C LYS A 640 14.38 4.40 33.77
N ARG A 641 14.59 3.08 33.82
CA ARG A 641 15.90 2.43 33.71
C ARG A 641 16.26 2.02 32.29
N ALA A 642 15.37 2.22 31.31
CA ALA A 642 15.60 1.87 29.92
C ALA A 642 16.81 2.64 29.36
N LEU A 643 17.76 1.93 28.78
CA LEU A 643 19.02 2.51 28.29
C LEU A 643 19.01 2.62 26.76
N PRO A 644 19.49 3.74 26.18
CA PRO A 644 19.55 3.89 24.73
C PRO A 644 20.38 2.78 24.07
N GLY A 645 19.82 2.12 23.05
CA GLY A 645 20.47 1.05 22.29
C GLY A 645 20.31 -0.36 22.87
N ASP A 646 19.57 -0.51 23.98
CA ASP A 646 19.13 -1.80 24.52
C ASP A 646 17.66 -2.09 24.12
N VAL A 647 17.24 -3.36 24.17
CA VAL A 647 15.86 -3.79 23.87
C VAL A 647 14.86 -3.10 24.80
N THR A 648 15.27 -2.80 26.04
CA THR A 648 14.46 -2.04 27.00
C THR A 648 14.08 -0.65 26.50
N PHE A 649 14.84 -0.06 25.57
CA PHE A 649 14.52 1.24 24.98
C PHE A 649 13.35 1.19 24.02
N GLU A 650 13.08 0.04 23.39
CA GLU A 650 11.93 -0.16 22.51
C GLU A 650 10.60 -0.16 23.27
N LEU A 651 10.62 -0.31 24.60
CA LEU A 651 9.42 -0.16 25.44
C LEU A 651 8.78 1.24 25.35
N TRP A 652 9.55 2.27 25.00
CA TRP A 652 9.01 3.61 24.76
C TRP A 652 8.03 3.66 23.58
N GLU A 653 8.17 2.77 22.60
CA GLU A 653 7.22 2.65 21.49
C GLU A 653 5.87 2.09 21.96
N GLY A 654 5.86 1.21 22.96
CA GLY A 654 4.64 0.74 23.62
C GLY A 654 3.87 1.90 24.29
N LEU A 655 4.58 2.78 25.00
CA LEU A 655 3.97 3.98 25.57
C LEU A 655 3.48 4.94 24.47
N ALA A 656 4.30 5.20 23.45
CA ALA A 656 4.03 6.14 22.37
C ALA A 656 2.78 5.75 21.55
N SER A 657 2.59 4.45 21.31
CA SER A 657 1.43 3.89 20.58
C SER A 657 0.17 3.71 21.43
N GLY A 658 0.24 4.06 22.72
CA GLY A 658 -0.82 3.89 23.71
C GLY A 658 -1.76 5.09 23.87
N HIS A 659 -2.70 4.95 24.82
CA HIS A 659 -3.54 6.05 25.27
C HIS A 659 -2.77 7.00 26.18
N LEU A 660 -3.16 8.28 26.18
CA LEU A 660 -2.52 9.30 27.00
C LEU A 660 -2.62 8.95 28.50
N PRO A 661 -1.49 8.75 29.23
CA PRO A 661 -1.54 8.41 30.64
C PRO A 661 -1.92 9.61 31.52
N GLY A 662 -2.29 9.32 32.77
CA GLY A 662 -2.64 10.34 33.75
C GLY A 662 -1.46 11.25 34.12
N ALA A 663 -1.76 12.44 34.65
CA ALA A 663 -0.76 13.46 35.00
C ALA A 663 0.30 12.96 36.01
N GLU A 664 -0.07 12.06 36.92
CA GLU A 664 0.87 11.46 37.89
C GLU A 664 1.96 10.63 37.20
N VAL A 665 1.57 9.77 36.26
CA VAL A 665 2.51 8.93 35.48
C VAL A 665 3.42 9.79 34.63
N PHE A 666 2.89 10.84 33.99
CA PHE A 666 3.70 11.80 33.24
C PHE A 666 4.71 12.53 34.11
N SER A 667 4.31 12.96 35.31
CA SER A 667 5.19 13.64 36.26
C SER A 667 6.37 12.77 36.67
N GLU A 668 6.11 11.47 36.89
CA GLU A 668 7.17 10.50 37.19
C GLU A 668 8.09 10.19 36.00
N LEU A 669 7.57 10.24 34.78
CA LEU A 669 8.30 9.90 33.55
C LEU A 669 8.85 11.12 32.80
N ALA A 670 8.64 12.35 33.30
CA ALA A 670 8.92 13.57 32.55
C ALA A 670 10.35 13.65 32.00
N GLU A 671 11.36 13.42 32.85
CA GLU A 671 12.77 13.45 32.44
C GLU A 671 13.15 12.28 31.49
N PRO A 672 12.89 11.00 31.82
CA PRO A 672 13.16 9.87 30.92
C PRO A 672 12.44 9.97 29.57
N LEU A 673 11.19 10.44 29.56
CA LEU A 673 10.38 10.56 28.35
C LEU A 673 10.98 11.61 27.41
N VAL A 674 11.36 12.77 27.93
CA VAL A 674 12.02 13.81 27.13
C VAL A 674 13.37 13.31 26.60
N ALA A 675 14.14 12.59 27.42
CA ALA A 675 15.37 11.96 26.96
C ALA A 675 15.12 10.95 25.82
N ALA A 676 14.05 10.15 25.90
CA ALA A 676 13.63 9.21 24.87
C ALA A 676 13.23 9.92 23.57
N ALA A 677 12.40 10.98 23.65
CA ALA A 677 11.99 11.77 22.49
C ALA A 677 13.16 12.45 21.77
N ILE A 678 14.25 12.77 22.48
CA ILE A 678 15.48 13.35 21.90
C ILE A 678 16.40 12.28 21.28
N SER A 679 16.36 11.04 21.79
CA SER A 679 17.33 10.00 21.47
C SER A 679 17.23 9.50 20.03
N LYS A 680 18.35 9.48 19.29
CA LYS A 680 18.43 8.94 17.92
C LYS A 680 18.29 7.41 17.83
N HIS A 681 18.21 6.72 18.97
CA HIS A 681 18.02 5.28 19.01
C HIS A 681 16.56 4.87 18.76
N LEU A 682 15.61 5.81 18.85
CA LEU A 682 14.22 5.61 18.45
C LEU A 682 13.96 6.16 17.04
N SER A 683 13.01 5.55 16.34
CA SER A 683 12.58 6.02 15.02
C SER A 683 11.99 7.44 15.10
N GLY A 684 12.05 8.19 13.99
CA GLY A 684 11.44 9.52 13.90
C GLY A 684 9.97 9.54 14.30
N ARG A 685 9.22 8.51 13.89
CA ARG A 685 7.82 8.30 14.23
C ARG A 685 7.60 8.19 15.74
N VAL A 686 8.30 7.29 16.43
CA VAL A 686 8.12 7.08 17.88
C VAL A 686 8.47 8.34 18.67
N ARG A 687 9.55 9.04 18.28
CA ARG A 687 9.92 10.32 18.90
C ARG A 687 8.85 11.39 18.71
N GLY A 688 8.24 11.43 17.52
CA GLY A 688 7.11 12.28 17.21
C GLY A 688 5.88 11.96 18.07
N ASP A 689 5.49 10.69 18.15
CA ASP A 689 4.35 10.23 18.95
C ASP A 689 4.52 10.57 20.45
N LEU A 690 5.73 10.39 21.01
CA LEU A 690 6.04 10.82 22.39
C LEU A 690 5.91 12.34 22.56
N SER A 691 6.38 13.12 21.59
CA SER A 691 6.23 14.58 21.57
C SER A 691 4.77 15.00 21.58
N GLN A 692 3.96 14.33 20.75
CA GLN A 692 2.52 14.57 20.65
C GLN A 692 1.85 14.37 22.02
N GLN A 693 2.19 13.28 22.71
CA GLN A 693 1.66 12.99 24.05
C GLN A 693 2.04 14.04 25.10
N VAL A 694 3.29 14.54 25.09
CA VAL A 694 3.72 15.62 26.00
C VAL A 694 2.90 16.88 25.77
N ILE A 695 2.70 17.29 24.51
CA ILE A 695 1.91 18.49 24.20
C ILE A 695 0.44 18.31 24.61
N TRP A 696 -0.16 17.15 24.35
CA TRP A 696 -1.51 16.84 24.81
C TRP A 696 -1.63 16.91 26.33
N SER A 697 -0.67 16.34 27.07
CA SER A 697 -0.62 16.40 28.53
C SER A 697 -0.62 17.85 29.04
N LEU A 698 0.22 18.72 28.45
CA LEU A 698 0.31 20.12 28.85
C LEU A 698 -0.97 20.91 28.55
N LEU A 699 -1.58 20.69 27.38
CA LEU A 699 -2.84 21.34 27.01
C LEU A 699 -3.99 20.92 27.94
N LEU A 700 -4.07 19.63 28.29
CA LEU A 700 -5.08 19.13 29.23
C LEU A 700 -4.84 19.63 30.65
N SER A 701 -3.60 19.63 31.14
CA SER A 701 -3.27 20.22 32.45
C SER A 701 -3.64 21.70 32.51
N ALA A 702 -3.35 22.46 31.46
CA ALA A 702 -3.70 23.87 31.37
C ALA A 702 -5.22 24.09 31.32
N ARG A 703 -5.96 23.29 30.54
CA ARG A 703 -7.43 23.29 30.49
C ARG A 703 -8.05 23.05 31.86
N ASP A 704 -7.52 22.05 32.58
CA ASP A 704 -8.04 21.60 33.87
C ASP A 704 -7.50 22.44 35.05
N LYS A 705 -6.70 23.48 34.77
CA LYS A 705 -6.05 24.38 35.75
C LYS A 705 -5.19 23.62 36.77
N GLN A 706 -4.58 22.53 36.33
CA GLN A 706 -3.65 21.73 37.10
C GLN A 706 -2.20 22.18 36.84
N ALA A 707 -1.30 21.84 37.75
CA ALA A 707 0.12 22.02 37.50
C ALA A 707 0.56 21.15 36.31
N PRO A 708 1.46 21.63 35.44
CA PRO A 708 1.90 20.88 34.27
C PRO A 708 2.63 19.61 34.72
N ALA A 709 2.19 18.46 34.20
CA ALA A 709 2.81 17.17 34.52
C ALA A 709 4.27 17.10 34.01
N VAL A 710 4.53 17.69 32.85
CA VAL A 710 5.89 17.88 32.32
C VAL A 710 6.29 19.36 32.50
N PRO A 711 7.39 19.67 33.21
CA PRO A 711 7.88 21.04 33.32
C PRO A 711 8.14 21.68 31.94
N PHE A 712 7.75 22.95 31.76
CA PHE A 712 7.89 23.65 30.47
C PHE A 712 9.33 23.70 29.95
N ASN A 713 10.33 23.78 30.82
CA ASN A 713 11.74 23.75 30.44
C ASN A 713 12.14 22.41 29.79
N LEU A 714 11.58 21.28 30.24
CA LEU A 714 11.83 19.97 29.64
C LEU A 714 11.12 19.83 28.30
N ALA A 715 9.88 20.31 28.18
CA ALA A 715 9.17 20.35 26.90
C ALA A 715 9.91 21.23 25.88
N GLN A 716 10.45 22.37 26.31
CA GLN A 716 11.27 23.23 25.44
C GLN A 716 12.57 22.55 25.02
N GLN A 717 13.23 21.82 25.94
CA GLN A 717 14.43 21.03 25.63
C GLN A 717 14.13 19.94 24.58
N MET A 718 13.00 19.25 24.72
CA MET A 718 12.52 18.25 23.76
C MET A 718 12.38 18.85 22.36
N LEU A 719 11.69 19.99 22.23
CA LEU A 719 11.47 20.66 20.93
C LEU A 719 12.77 21.21 20.33
N ARG A 720 13.72 21.64 21.17
CA ARG A 720 15.04 22.14 20.72
C ARG A 720 15.92 21.01 20.18
N MET A 721 15.95 19.85 20.83
CA MET A 721 16.91 18.78 20.55
C MET A 721 16.33 17.61 19.74
N GLY A 722 15.00 17.46 19.66
CA GLY A 722 14.33 16.31 19.05
C GLY A 722 14.34 16.26 17.52
N GLY A 723 14.61 17.39 16.85
CA GLY A 723 14.60 17.49 15.38
C GLY A 723 13.20 17.75 14.81
N ASP A 724 13.07 17.61 13.49
CA ASP A 724 11.85 18.03 12.76
C ASP A 724 10.65 17.13 13.04
N ASP A 725 10.82 15.80 13.13
CA ASP A 725 9.73 14.86 13.45
C ASP A 725 9.01 15.23 14.76
N VAL A 726 9.80 15.51 15.81
CA VAL A 726 9.32 15.88 17.14
C VAL A 726 8.54 17.20 17.11
N ARG A 727 9.02 18.19 16.35
CA ARG A 727 8.36 19.49 16.22
C ARG A 727 7.07 19.40 15.40
N ARG A 728 7.05 18.61 14.32
CA ARG A 728 5.86 18.43 13.47
C ARG A 728 4.72 17.76 14.25
N GLU A 729 5.01 16.67 14.95
CA GLU A 729 3.96 15.99 15.74
C GLU A 729 3.53 16.84 16.96
N ALA A 730 4.42 17.66 17.52
CA ALA A 730 4.02 18.66 18.52
C ALA A 730 3.04 19.70 17.97
N ILE A 731 3.29 20.21 16.75
CA ILE A 731 2.37 21.13 16.06
C ILE A 731 1.05 20.44 15.78
N LYS A 732 1.09 19.20 15.30
CA LYS A 732 -0.10 18.41 15.02
C LYS A 732 -0.97 18.20 16.26
N ALA A 733 -0.37 17.95 17.43
CA ALA A 733 -1.10 17.90 18.69
C ALA A 733 -1.86 19.21 18.98
N MET A 734 -1.22 20.36 18.74
CA MET A 734 -1.86 21.68 18.91
C MET A 734 -2.96 21.90 17.88
N HIS A 735 -2.74 21.50 16.62
CA HIS A 735 -3.72 21.54 15.54
C HIS A 735 -4.97 20.71 15.89
N ASP A 736 -4.78 19.44 16.24
CA ASP A 736 -5.86 18.51 16.58
C ASP A 736 -6.66 19.00 17.79
N PHE A 737 -6.00 19.62 18.78
CA PHE A 737 -6.68 20.23 19.93
C PHE A 737 -7.56 21.42 19.52
N LEU A 738 -7.09 22.26 18.60
CA LEU A 738 -7.85 23.39 18.07
C LEU A 738 -9.06 22.92 17.28
N GLU A 739 -8.91 21.92 16.42
CA GLU A 739 -9.97 21.44 15.54
C GLU A 739 -11.02 20.59 16.29
N ASN A 740 -10.57 19.56 17.01
CA ASN A 740 -11.42 18.48 17.51
C ASN A 740 -11.86 18.62 18.98
N GLY A 741 -11.36 19.63 19.72
CA GLY A 741 -11.71 19.83 21.13
C GLY A 741 -13.15 20.28 21.35
N LYS A 742 -14.08 19.33 21.56
CA LYS A 742 -15.53 19.64 21.73
C LYS A 742 -15.88 20.25 23.09
N ASP A 743 -15.00 20.13 24.09
CA ASP A 743 -15.30 20.48 25.48
C ASP A 743 -15.17 21.97 25.79
N VAL A 744 -14.42 22.72 24.96
CA VAL A 744 -14.13 24.15 25.15
C VAL A 744 -14.49 24.90 23.86
N ASP A 745 -14.99 26.13 24.01
CA ASP A 745 -15.20 26.99 22.85
C ASP A 745 -13.89 27.28 22.12
N ILE A 746 -13.97 27.71 20.86
CA ILE A 746 -12.78 27.94 20.03
C ILE A 746 -11.86 29.02 20.63
N ASN A 747 -12.40 29.99 21.38
CA ASN A 747 -11.60 31.01 22.06
C ASN A 747 -10.79 30.41 23.20
N GLY A 748 -11.41 29.61 24.08
CA GLY A 748 -10.69 28.96 25.16
C GLY A 748 -9.62 27.99 24.65
N ARG A 749 -9.92 27.25 23.56
CA ARG A 749 -8.91 26.39 22.89
C ARG A 749 -7.73 27.21 22.37
N PHE A 750 -8.02 28.32 21.68
CA PHE A 750 -7.01 29.24 21.19
C PHE A 750 -6.11 29.78 22.30
N GLU A 751 -6.68 30.29 23.40
CA GLU A 751 -5.90 30.85 24.51
C GLU A 751 -4.96 29.82 25.14
N LEU A 752 -5.41 28.57 25.27
CA LEU A 752 -4.59 27.47 25.80
C LEU A 752 -3.41 27.16 24.86
N VAL A 753 -3.67 27.03 23.57
CA VAL A 753 -2.63 26.74 22.57
C VAL A 753 -1.66 27.91 22.42
N ALA A 754 -2.16 29.15 22.36
CA ALA A 754 -1.33 30.35 22.25
C ALA A 754 -0.42 30.52 23.48
N SER A 755 -0.98 30.36 24.68
CA SER A 755 -0.21 30.40 25.93
C SER A 755 0.88 29.32 25.95
N LEU A 756 0.52 28.07 25.63
CA LEU A 756 1.48 26.98 25.59
C LEU A 756 2.58 27.24 24.58
N PHE A 757 2.22 27.62 23.35
CA PHE A 757 3.18 27.90 22.28
C PHE A 757 4.18 29.00 22.68
N LEU A 758 3.73 30.08 23.33
CA LEU A 758 4.64 31.15 23.81
C LEU A 758 5.64 30.69 24.88
N GLU A 759 5.23 29.73 25.71
CA GLU A 759 6.04 29.18 26.80
C GLU A 759 7.02 28.10 26.31
N VAL A 760 6.58 27.15 25.48
CA VAL A 760 7.37 25.96 25.13
C VAL A 760 8.03 26.01 23.75
N TRP A 761 7.51 26.77 22.79
CA TRP A 761 8.04 26.76 21.43
C TRP A 761 9.47 27.34 21.37
N PRO A 762 10.41 26.71 20.67
CA PRO A 762 11.76 27.23 20.53
C PRO A 762 11.77 28.59 19.83
N LYS A 763 12.49 29.56 20.40
CA LYS A 763 12.59 30.93 19.86
C LYS A 763 13.73 31.10 18.87
N GLU A 764 14.59 30.09 18.75
CA GLU A 764 15.74 30.09 17.86
C GLU A 764 15.34 29.88 16.41
N LEU A 765 15.50 30.91 15.56
CA LEU A 765 15.18 30.83 14.13
C LEU A 765 16.00 29.76 13.37
N THR A 766 17.12 29.30 13.92
CA THR A 766 17.94 28.22 13.34
C THR A 766 17.26 26.86 13.38
N LEU A 767 16.19 26.72 14.19
CA LEU A 767 15.40 25.49 14.29
C LEU A 767 14.20 25.48 13.34
N ASN A 768 13.96 26.59 12.63
CA ASN A 768 12.94 26.64 11.59
C ASN A 768 13.46 25.87 10.37
N SER A 769 12.66 24.91 9.92
CA SER A 769 12.91 24.15 8.69
C SER A 769 11.69 24.20 7.78
N ARG A 770 11.87 23.80 6.52
CA ARG A 770 10.77 23.72 5.54
C ARG A 770 9.62 22.85 6.07
N GLN A 771 9.96 21.69 6.60
CA GLN A 771 9.01 20.68 7.08
C GLN A 771 8.24 21.13 8.33
N VAL A 772 8.89 21.89 9.22
CA VAL A 772 8.24 22.48 10.40
C VAL A 772 7.33 23.65 9.98
N SER A 773 7.80 24.46 9.02
CA SER A 773 7.02 25.59 8.51
C SER A 773 5.74 25.17 7.79
N GLU A 774 5.78 24.04 7.07
CA GLU A 774 4.61 23.43 6.45
C GLU A 774 3.54 23.10 7.51
N SER A 775 3.90 22.37 8.57
CA SER A 775 2.96 22.05 9.65
C SER A 775 2.47 23.29 10.42
N LEU A 776 3.31 24.32 10.60
CA LEU A 776 2.90 25.58 11.23
C LEU A 776 1.90 26.38 10.37
N ALA A 777 1.94 26.22 9.05
CA ALA A 777 1.10 26.98 8.13
C ALA A 777 -0.38 26.52 8.16
N GLU A 778 -0.66 25.30 8.62
CA GLU A 778 -2.01 24.76 8.78
C GLU A 778 -2.70 25.20 10.09
N LEU A 779 -1.93 25.51 11.15
CA LEU A 779 -2.47 25.91 12.47
C LEU A 779 -3.52 27.05 12.44
N PRO A 780 -3.33 28.13 11.65
CA PRO A 780 -4.32 29.20 11.56
C PRO A 780 -5.70 28.72 11.11
N ALA A 781 -5.77 27.76 10.18
CA ALA A 781 -7.04 27.22 9.69
C ALA A 781 -7.81 26.48 10.79
N ALA A 782 -7.12 25.67 11.60
CA ALA A 782 -7.72 24.97 12.74
C ALA A 782 -8.30 25.93 13.80
N ALA A 783 -7.77 27.16 13.91
CA ALA A 783 -8.29 28.17 14.84
C ALA A 783 -9.56 28.89 14.36
N GLY A 784 -10.00 28.67 13.12
CA GLY A 784 -11.26 29.19 12.58
C GLY A 784 -11.44 30.71 12.75
N THR A 785 -12.29 31.14 13.70
CA THR A 785 -12.53 32.57 13.97
C THR A 785 -11.30 33.31 14.50
N ARG A 786 -10.33 32.60 15.08
CA ARG A 786 -9.07 33.16 15.61
C ARG A 786 -7.89 33.04 14.65
N TYR A 787 -8.15 32.76 13.38
CA TYR A 787 -7.14 32.61 12.32
C TYR A 787 -6.08 33.72 12.35
N ALA A 788 -6.48 35.00 12.35
CA ALA A 788 -5.53 36.12 12.32
C ALA A 788 -4.60 36.16 13.53
N ALA A 789 -5.10 35.79 14.72
CA ALA A 789 -4.32 35.82 15.94
C ALA A 789 -3.28 34.67 16.01
N ILE A 790 -3.62 33.45 15.57
CA ILE A 790 -2.62 32.37 15.43
C ILE A 790 -1.63 32.69 14.32
N ALA A 791 -2.08 33.24 13.20
CA ALA A 791 -1.19 33.62 12.11
C ALA A 791 -0.06 34.54 12.59
N GLU A 792 -0.39 35.57 13.38
CA GLU A 792 0.60 36.48 13.99
C GLU A 792 1.59 35.77 14.91
N LEU A 793 1.14 34.74 15.64
CA LEU A 793 1.95 33.94 16.55
C LEU A 793 2.99 33.08 15.81
N VAL A 794 2.58 32.43 14.71
CA VAL A 794 3.45 31.49 13.97
C VAL A 794 4.32 32.17 12.93
N LEU A 795 3.91 33.34 12.42
CA LEU A 795 4.59 34.12 11.37
C LEU A 795 6.12 34.26 11.53
N PRO A 796 6.68 34.55 12.74
CA PRO A 796 8.12 34.65 12.93
C PRO A 796 8.89 33.34 12.69
N TYR A 797 8.20 32.20 12.77
CA TYR A 797 8.78 30.87 12.67
C TYR A 797 8.60 30.23 11.28
N LEU A 798 7.86 30.91 10.39
CA LEU A 798 7.67 30.46 9.02
C LEU A 798 8.89 30.74 8.17
N THR A 799 9.24 29.77 7.33
CA THR A 799 10.28 29.88 6.30
C THR A 799 9.73 29.36 4.97
N PRO A 800 10.31 29.77 3.82
CA PRO A 800 9.82 29.28 2.56
C PRO A 800 9.86 27.74 2.47
N PHE A 801 8.75 27.13 2.06
CA PHE A 801 8.62 25.69 1.87
C PHE A 801 7.87 25.37 0.57
N ASP A 802 7.99 24.12 0.15
CA ASP A 802 7.41 23.62 -1.08
C ASP A 802 5.91 23.38 -0.85
N CYS A 803 5.05 24.30 -1.31
CA CYS A 803 3.60 24.23 -1.17
C CYS A 803 2.95 24.12 -2.55
N TRP A 804 2.18 23.06 -2.75
CA TRP A 804 1.59 22.74 -4.05
C TRP A 804 0.17 23.27 -4.18
N SER A 805 -0.51 23.49 -3.05
CA SER A 805 -1.87 24.02 -3.01
C SER A 805 -2.17 24.75 -1.71
N LEU A 806 -3.26 25.52 -1.71
CA LEU A 806 -3.83 26.06 -0.48
C LEU A 806 -4.46 25.00 0.45
N TRP A 807 -4.46 23.72 0.04
CA TRP A 807 -4.69 22.57 0.94
C TRP A 807 -3.67 22.53 2.08
N ASP A 808 -2.40 22.82 1.77
CA ASP A 808 -1.27 22.75 2.71
C ASP A 808 -1.31 23.87 3.78
N TYR A 809 -2.31 24.76 3.67
CA TYR A 809 -2.60 25.82 4.64
C TYR A 809 -3.93 25.56 5.38
N GLY A 810 -4.61 24.43 5.10
CA GLY A 810 -5.93 24.09 5.66
C GLY A 810 -7.08 24.99 5.19
N ILE A 811 -6.89 25.78 4.12
CA ILE A 811 -7.86 26.79 3.70
C ILE A 811 -8.94 26.21 2.79
N LEU A 812 -8.56 25.24 1.95
CA LEU A 812 -9.46 24.53 1.08
C LEU A 812 -9.84 23.17 1.72
N ASP A 813 -11.07 22.69 1.57
CA ASP A 813 -11.51 21.32 1.95
C ASP A 813 -11.26 20.24 0.85
N ARG A 814 -10.44 19.21 1.16
CA ARG A 814 -10.02 18.14 0.21
C ARG A 814 -11.18 17.43 -0.50
N ASN A 815 -12.40 17.52 0.03
CA ASN A 815 -13.60 16.86 -0.49
C ASN A 815 -14.60 17.82 -1.17
N ALA A 816 -14.37 19.13 -1.16
CA ALA A 816 -15.28 20.11 -1.75
C ALA A 816 -15.01 20.30 -3.26
N GLU A 817 -16.08 20.33 -4.07
CA GLU A 817 -16.00 20.54 -5.53
C GLU A 817 -15.71 22.00 -5.93
N ASP A 818 -15.80 22.94 -4.98
CA ASP A 818 -15.58 24.39 -5.15
C ASP A 818 -14.45 24.92 -4.24
N ASP A 819 -13.63 25.84 -4.77
CA ASP A 819 -12.61 26.61 -4.04
C ASP A 819 -13.26 27.61 -3.06
N ASN A 820 -13.97 27.11 -2.05
CA ASN A 820 -14.64 27.96 -1.06
C ASN A 820 -13.68 28.37 0.06
N PHE A 821 -13.17 29.61 -0.01
CA PHE A 821 -12.38 30.30 1.03
C PHE A 821 -13.20 30.69 2.27
N SER A 822 -14.12 29.81 2.71
CA SER A 822 -15.13 30.10 3.74
C SER A 822 -14.54 30.51 5.09
N ILE A 823 -13.34 30.00 5.42
CA ILE A 823 -12.61 30.33 6.66
C ILE A 823 -12.17 31.80 6.67
N ILE A 824 -11.85 32.36 5.50
CA ILE A 824 -11.40 33.74 5.30
C ILE A 824 -12.60 34.60 4.95
N ASP A 825 -13.30 35.09 5.97
CA ASP A 825 -14.54 35.86 5.86
C ASP A 825 -14.39 37.34 6.25
N ASP A 826 -13.26 37.73 6.84
CA ASP A 826 -13.00 39.08 7.32
C ASP A 826 -11.68 39.70 6.79
N PRO A 827 -11.56 41.05 6.80
CA PRO A 827 -10.36 41.74 6.33
C PRO A 827 -9.08 41.44 7.15
N ALA A 828 -9.21 41.09 8.43
CA ALA A 828 -8.06 40.80 9.28
C ALA A 828 -7.45 39.44 8.92
N LYS A 829 -8.30 38.41 8.73
CA LYS A 829 -7.92 37.09 8.21
C LYS A 829 -7.32 37.18 6.82
N ALA A 830 -7.88 38.03 5.95
CA ALA A 830 -7.33 38.26 4.61
C ALA A 830 -5.90 38.84 4.67
N SER A 831 -5.66 39.81 5.57
CA SER A 831 -4.33 40.37 5.80
C SER A 831 -3.35 39.35 6.41
N ALA A 832 -3.82 38.51 7.34
CA ALA A 832 -3.03 37.46 7.96
C ALA A 832 -2.62 36.37 6.96
N LEU A 833 -3.57 35.92 6.13
CA LEU A 833 -3.30 34.98 5.04
C LEU A 833 -2.25 35.54 4.08
N LEU A 834 -2.40 36.81 3.66
CA LEU A 834 -1.42 37.47 2.80
C LEU A 834 -0.01 37.48 3.42
N ALA A 835 0.10 37.68 4.72
CA ALA A 835 1.38 37.67 5.43
C ALA A 835 2.00 36.27 5.50
N ILE A 836 1.19 35.23 5.72
CA ILE A 836 1.64 33.83 5.69
C ILE A 836 2.17 33.49 4.31
N LEU A 837 1.38 33.69 3.25
CA LEU A 837 1.74 33.38 1.87
C LEU A 837 3.02 34.11 1.43
N GLU A 838 3.21 35.36 1.87
CA GLU A 838 4.43 36.12 1.58
C GLU A 838 5.68 35.49 2.20
N LYS A 839 5.56 34.91 3.40
CA LYS A 839 6.68 34.29 4.13
C LYS A 839 6.97 32.87 3.67
N THR A 840 5.97 32.13 3.23
CA THR A 840 6.07 30.70 2.92
C THR A 840 6.34 30.44 1.44
N ILE A 841 5.89 31.30 0.53
CA ILE A 841 6.19 31.16 -0.90
C ILE A 841 7.58 31.74 -1.16
N GLY A 842 8.47 30.92 -1.72
CA GLY A 842 9.84 31.31 -2.06
C GLY A 842 9.90 32.45 -3.08
N SER A 843 11.01 33.19 -3.07
CA SER A 843 11.34 34.21 -4.08
C SER A 843 12.39 33.75 -5.09
N GLU A 844 12.90 32.52 -4.91
CA GLU A 844 13.96 31.93 -5.73
C GLU A 844 13.43 31.39 -7.07
N GLU A 845 14.32 31.32 -8.06
CA GLU A 845 14.03 30.82 -9.41
C GLU A 845 13.86 29.28 -9.32
N GLY A 846 12.61 28.81 -9.23
CA GLY A 846 12.27 27.39 -8.97
C GLY A 846 11.34 27.18 -7.76
N ALA A 847 10.96 28.23 -7.02
CA ALA A 847 9.99 28.12 -5.95
C ALA A 847 8.62 27.66 -6.48
N ILE A 848 8.03 26.69 -5.78
CA ILE A 848 6.72 26.12 -6.13
C ILE A 848 5.63 27.14 -5.81
N ILE A 849 4.79 27.43 -6.81
CA ILE A 849 3.68 28.36 -6.66
C ILE A 849 2.42 27.54 -6.33
N PRO A 850 1.80 27.75 -5.16
CA PRO A 850 0.67 26.94 -4.75
C PRO A 850 -0.53 27.18 -5.65
N ASN A 851 -1.18 26.09 -6.05
CA ASN A 851 -2.45 26.11 -6.73
C ASN A 851 -3.52 26.81 -5.87
N GLY A 852 -4.38 27.62 -6.50
CA GLY A 852 -5.38 28.44 -5.84
C GLY A 852 -4.88 29.81 -5.38
N LEU A 853 -3.59 30.13 -5.56
CA LEU A 853 -3.02 31.43 -5.15
C LEU A 853 -3.73 32.62 -5.82
N GLU A 854 -4.02 32.55 -7.13
CA GLU A 854 -4.76 33.62 -7.82
C GLU A 854 -6.17 33.79 -7.25
N SER A 855 -6.91 32.69 -7.08
CA SER A 855 -8.24 32.69 -6.48
C SER A 855 -8.21 33.27 -5.05
N ALA A 856 -7.20 32.93 -4.26
CA ALA A 856 -7.01 33.49 -2.92
C ALA A 856 -6.69 34.98 -2.94
N LEU A 857 -5.84 35.44 -3.86
CA LEU A 857 -5.54 36.88 -4.02
C LEU A 857 -6.79 37.66 -4.45
N ILE A 858 -7.61 37.11 -5.36
CA ILE A 858 -8.90 37.70 -5.75
C ILE A 858 -9.84 37.78 -4.54
N HIS A 859 -9.91 36.72 -3.73
CA HIS A 859 -10.73 36.70 -2.52
C HIS A 859 -10.24 37.70 -1.45
N ILE A 860 -8.93 37.79 -1.23
CA ILE A 860 -8.29 38.79 -0.35
C ILE A 860 -8.61 40.20 -0.83
N ALA A 861 -8.50 40.47 -2.13
CA ALA A 861 -8.83 41.77 -2.73
C ALA A 861 -10.31 42.13 -2.56
N LYS A 862 -11.22 41.14 -2.70
CA LYS A 862 -12.65 41.32 -2.50
C LYS A 862 -13.00 41.71 -1.06
N LEU A 863 -12.37 41.08 -0.06
CA LEU A 863 -12.60 41.38 1.36
C LEU A 863 -11.88 42.65 1.83
N ALA A 864 -10.67 42.89 1.33
CA ALA A 864 -9.83 44.01 1.75
C ALA A 864 -9.17 44.71 0.55
N PRO A 865 -9.91 45.57 -0.19
CA PRO A 865 -9.43 46.21 -1.42
C PRO A 865 -8.16 47.08 -1.24
N LYS A 866 -7.89 47.54 -0.01
CA LYS A 866 -6.68 48.31 0.30
C LYS A 866 -5.40 47.48 0.17
N LEU A 867 -5.48 46.15 0.34
CA LEU A 867 -4.33 45.24 0.25
C LEU A 867 -3.84 45.05 -1.18
N GLU A 868 -4.64 45.37 -2.21
CA GLU A 868 -4.16 45.33 -3.61
C GLU A 868 -2.94 46.23 -3.83
N LYS A 869 -2.85 47.35 -3.10
CA LYS A 869 -1.71 48.28 -3.19
C LYS A 869 -0.51 47.86 -2.36
N ASP A 870 -0.63 46.77 -1.58
CA ASP A 870 0.45 46.24 -0.76
C ASP A 870 1.53 45.60 -1.65
N ILE A 871 2.79 45.88 -1.33
CA ILE A 871 3.96 45.34 -2.03
C ILE A 871 3.94 43.80 -1.97
N ARG A 872 3.47 43.22 -0.85
CA ARG A 872 3.34 41.78 -0.64
C ARG A 872 2.35 41.16 -1.63
N PHE A 873 1.20 41.81 -1.82
CA PHE A 873 0.16 41.39 -2.75
C PHE A 873 0.67 41.46 -4.21
N GLN A 874 1.29 42.57 -4.59
CA GLN A 874 1.83 42.75 -5.95
C GLN A 874 2.92 41.74 -6.29
N ARG A 875 3.77 41.38 -5.31
CA ARG A 875 4.75 40.31 -5.45
C ARG A 875 4.07 38.98 -5.75
N LEU A 876 3.12 38.56 -4.92
CA LEU A 876 2.43 37.28 -5.09
C LEU A 876 1.59 37.23 -6.38
N LEU A 877 0.97 38.34 -6.77
CA LEU A 877 0.25 38.47 -8.04
C LEU A 877 1.18 38.34 -9.26
N THR A 878 2.41 38.84 -9.15
CA THR A 878 3.41 38.68 -10.21
C THR A 878 3.89 37.22 -10.28
N LEU A 879 3.99 36.54 -9.14
CA LEU A 879 4.33 35.13 -9.07
C LEU A 879 3.20 34.25 -9.60
N SER A 880 1.93 34.52 -9.28
CA SER A 880 0.78 33.73 -9.75
C SER A 880 0.53 33.79 -11.26
N ARG A 881 1.18 34.72 -11.97
CA ARG A 881 1.10 34.90 -13.43
C ARG A 881 2.25 34.23 -14.19
N ARG A 882 3.21 33.64 -13.47
CA ARG A 882 4.24 32.78 -14.03
C ARG A 882 3.71 31.37 -14.10
#